data_AF-A0A924CC40-F1
#
_entry.id   AF-A0A924CC40-F1
#
_cell.length_a   1.000
_cell.length_b   1.000
_cell.length_c   1.000
_cell.angle_alpha   90.00
_cell.angle_beta   90.00
_cell.angle_gamma   90.00
#
_symmetry.space_group_name_H-M   'P 1'
#
loop_
_entity.id
_entity.type
_entity.pdbx_description
1 polymer ?
#
loop_
_entity_poly.entity_id
_entity_poly.type
_entity_poly.pdbx_seq_one_letter_code
_entity_poly.pdbx_strand_id
1 'polypeptide(L)'
;MKYLFLAALFLKSLTGHAQTTYTFSGNGNWSDSLNWINHVLPPEVLPAGSQIVIDPITSGICILDTTQIIASGAFFKVNSGKKISITGKLFQRGSNDSSGLFSFSSDTTNKYTGVDTSSMAVLKTIPIVQDDDTIFFRRLPATSRSLIELPIPSLELPVPGDQGKWQSCVGWAAGYAAFSFLQKQTENNSSYFGTDKKFSPVYLWNKINGGKNVNTTIPDALTQLRDFGCCKYVDMIPELNAPGATFSPIATANASNYKIAAFKRFENAEDMEKLKKWLNIGNPLIALIRIDEDFKLKVVVSFKKLADGRFVWVNKSGNIGENHAVLICGYDDEIQAFKIMNSWGTGWLNSGFVWIDYKLFSRVVLPYPYINTPEIFMLYPRLPKVTVTTIAPTNLTPTGAHLSGSVVVADASKIIETGICYSIDPDPTTGSTLSTTTSVSAGTAAGNFSVDVTELTTGLSYNYRAYARTDQGIVYGHNMEVTPMNATIPVLTTIPVTGLTQTDAISGGNILNEVGAPVTSRGLAWSIYPNVTQASLADYKIANTAGTGQYTVNLTNLLASPNYYVRAFATNSIGTGYGNEITLPSKADDVFTDGRDGQAYTHRKIGTQVWMTQNFNYEPASGSVCYDNSTTNCNKYGRMYRWDAAVAAAPPGWHLPSDADWTTLTNYLASNVFLSFNNLGSNVIGDALKDKSAVNWWINNNVANLSGFNGLPGGQAFFSGGAISYSTIGTIGDWWTSTLATTGYAYNRSLKSSNAVVGRAFQPTNFFLSVRYVKD
;
A
#
# COMPACT_ATOMS: atom_id res chain seq x y z
N MET A 1 -75.56 -18.97 46.37
CA MET A 1 -74.59 -18.02 46.97
C MET A 1 -73.25 -18.72 47.18
N LYS A 2 -72.20 -18.32 46.43
CA LYS A 2 -70.76 -18.36 46.79
C LYS A 2 -69.91 -17.94 45.56
N TYR A 3 -70.22 -16.76 45.02
CA TYR A 3 -69.45 -16.06 43.99
C TYR A 3 -69.14 -14.66 44.55
N LEU A 4 -68.08 -14.53 45.36
CA LEU A 4 -67.60 -13.24 45.89
C LEU A 4 -66.35 -13.43 46.78
N PHE A 5 -65.26 -14.01 46.25
CA PHE A 5 -63.92 -13.90 46.88
C PHE A 5 -62.75 -14.23 45.93
N LEU A 6 -62.78 -13.73 44.69
CA LEU A 6 -61.62 -13.77 43.76
C LEU A 6 -61.64 -12.64 42.72
N ALA A 7 -62.36 -11.55 43.00
CA ALA A 7 -62.54 -10.39 42.13
C ALA A 7 -61.72 -9.15 42.57
N ALA A 8 -60.68 -9.33 43.39
CA ALA A 8 -59.91 -8.24 44.00
C ALA A 8 -58.39 -8.29 43.73
N LEU A 9 -57.94 -9.06 42.73
CA LEU A 9 -56.58 -8.97 42.17
C LEU A 9 -56.57 -8.87 40.62
N PHE A 10 -57.71 -8.56 40.01
CA PHE A 10 -57.86 -8.35 38.57
C PHE A 10 -58.05 -6.86 38.17
N LEU A 11 -57.56 -5.94 39.01
CA LEU A 11 -57.62 -4.49 38.78
C LEU A 11 -56.32 -3.78 39.23
N LYS A 12 -55.16 -4.29 38.81
CA LYS A 12 -53.91 -3.52 38.85
C LYS A 12 -52.83 -3.89 37.82
N SER A 13 -53.23 -4.07 36.55
CA SER A 13 -52.31 -3.87 35.40
C SER A 13 -53.04 -3.50 34.10
N LEU A 14 -54.09 -2.67 34.17
CA LEU A 14 -54.50 -1.85 33.03
C LEU A 14 -53.61 -0.60 32.96
N THR A 15 -52.33 -0.83 32.67
CA THR A 15 -51.31 0.18 32.35
C THR A 15 -50.62 -0.28 31.08
N GLY A 16 -50.70 0.53 30.04
CA GLY A 16 -50.42 0.07 28.67
C GLY A 16 -48.97 -0.36 28.41
N HIS A 17 -48.80 -1.14 27.36
CA HIS A 17 -47.51 -1.18 26.66
C HIS A 17 -47.46 0.00 25.70
N ALA A 18 -46.68 1.01 26.07
CA ALA A 18 -46.27 2.06 25.14
C ALA A 18 -45.55 1.41 23.95
N GLN A 19 -45.81 1.90 22.73
CA GLN A 19 -45.09 1.48 21.52
C GLN A 19 -43.59 1.71 21.71
N THR A 20 -42.88 0.65 22.09
CA THR A 20 -41.44 0.75 22.34
C THR A 20 -40.74 0.67 20.99
N THR A 21 -40.08 1.76 20.61
CA THR A 21 -39.39 1.92 19.33
C THR A 21 -37.89 1.80 19.57
N TYR A 22 -37.28 0.77 19.00
CA TYR A 22 -35.83 0.57 19.01
C TYR A 22 -35.29 1.06 17.67
N THR A 23 -34.50 2.13 17.68
CA THR A 23 -33.93 2.70 16.45
C THR A 23 -32.43 2.43 16.39
N PHE A 24 -32.00 1.71 15.35
CA PHE A 24 -30.58 1.59 15.00
C PHE A 24 -30.19 2.81 14.18
N SER A 25 -29.28 3.64 14.69
CA SER A 25 -28.81 4.86 14.03
C SER A 25 -27.31 4.90 13.78
N GLY A 26 -26.55 3.95 14.34
CA GLY A 26 -25.09 3.86 14.18
C GLY A 26 -24.61 3.21 12.89
N ASN A 27 -23.50 2.49 12.96
CA ASN A 27 -22.87 1.78 11.85
C ASN A 27 -22.12 0.54 12.37
N GLY A 28 -22.32 -0.62 11.75
CA GLY A 28 -21.74 -1.90 12.17
C GLY A 28 -22.73 -2.77 12.96
N ASN A 29 -22.23 -3.46 13.98
CA ASN A 29 -22.92 -4.58 14.61
C ASN A 29 -24.16 -4.17 15.41
N TRP A 30 -25.20 -5.00 15.31
CA TRP A 30 -26.47 -4.89 16.01
C TRP A 30 -26.31 -5.18 17.51
N SER A 31 -25.43 -6.12 17.88
CA SER A 31 -25.17 -6.44 19.29
C SER A 31 -24.49 -5.31 20.07
N ASP A 32 -23.92 -4.32 19.38
CA ASP A 32 -23.32 -3.15 20.03
C ASP A 32 -24.40 -2.12 20.40
N SER A 33 -24.64 -1.96 21.70
CA SER A 33 -25.56 -0.95 22.24
C SER A 33 -25.22 0.49 21.80
N LEU A 34 -23.97 0.80 21.46
CA LEU A 34 -23.60 2.14 20.99
C LEU A 34 -24.25 2.53 19.65
N ASN A 35 -24.66 1.55 18.85
CA ASN A 35 -25.35 1.78 17.57
C ASN A 35 -26.86 2.05 17.70
N TRP A 36 -27.42 1.95 18.90
CA TRP A 36 -28.85 2.16 19.19
C TRP A 36 -29.10 3.49 19.88
N ILE A 37 -30.20 4.15 19.50
CA ILE A 37 -30.67 5.35 20.20
C ILE A 37 -30.93 5.01 21.67
N ASN A 38 -30.42 5.86 22.57
CA ASN A 38 -30.42 5.69 24.03
C ASN A 38 -29.66 4.45 24.55
N HIS A 39 -28.85 3.80 23.71
CA HIS A 39 -28.11 2.58 24.02
C HIS A 39 -28.97 1.37 24.41
N VAL A 40 -30.24 1.36 23.97
CA VAL A 40 -31.19 0.28 24.27
C VAL A 40 -31.27 -0.71 23.11
N LEU A 41 -30.72 -1.90 23.32
CA LEU A 41 -30.89 -3.04 22.42
C LEU A 41 -32.35 -3.54 22.42
N PRO A 42 -32.91 -3.95 21.26
CA PRO A 42 -34.16 -4.69 21.25
C PRO A 42 -33.98 -6.06 21.93
N PRO A 43 -35.00 -6.57 22.66
CA PRO A 43 -34.95 -7.92 23.21
C PRO A 43 -34.99 -8.96 22.09
N GLU A 44 -34.32 -10.11 22.31
CA GLU A 44 -34.27 -11.23 21.34
C GLU A 44 -35.65 -11.62 20.81
N VAL A 45 -36.69 -11.58 21.65
CA VAL A 45 -38.09 -11.66 21.22
C VAL A 45 -38.74 -10.28 21.37
N LEU A 46 -38.92 -9.58 20.25
CA LEU A 46 -39.61 -8.30 20.19
C LEU A 46 -41.11 -8.50 20.47
N PRO A 47 -41.67 -7.93 21.56
CA PRO A 47 -43.05 -8.19 21.97
C PRO A 47 -44.05 -7.43 21.10
N ALA A 48 -45.29 -7.95 21.05
CA ALA A 48 -46.41 -7.35 20.33
C ALA A 48 -46.59 -5.87 20.72
N GLY A 49 -46.84 -5.02 19.73
CA GLY A 49 -46.95 -3.56 19.91
C GLY A 49 -45.61 -2.81 19.94
N SER A 50 -44.46 -3.48 19.91
CA SER A 50 -43.15 -2.83 19.75
C SER A 50 -42.70 -2.77 18.29
N GLN A 51 -41.76 -1.89 17.96
CA GLN A 51 -41.18 -1.79 16.62
C GLN A 51 -39.64 -1.61 16.63
N ILE A 52 -38.98 -2.13 15.60
CA ILE A 52 -37.59 -1.82 15.28
C ILE A 52 -37.53 -0.97 14.01
N VAL A 53 -36.74 0.10 14.03
CA VAL A 53 -36.48 0.99 12.89
C VAL A 53 -34.98 1.01 12.59
N ILE A 54 -34.61 0.68 11.35
CA ILE A 54 -33.23 0.70 10.87
C ILE A 54 -32.99 1.98 10.08
N ASP A 55 -32.23 2.89 10.68
CA ASP A 55 -31.92 4.22 10.15
C ASP A 55 -30.45 4.65 10.37
N PRO A 56 -29.45 3.82 9.99
CA PRO A 56 -28.03 4.13 10.15
C PRO A 56 -27.64 5.49 9.57
N ILE A 57 -26.55 6.08 10.07
CA ILE A 57 -25.95 7.32 9.52
C ILE A 57 -25.76 7.25 8.00
N THR A 58 -25.68 8.40 7.33
CA THR A 58 -25.40 8.46 5.89
C THR A 58 -24.13 7.68 5.55
N SER A 59 -24.22 6.74 4.60
CA SER A 59 -23.24 5.70 4.22
C SER A 59 -23.07 4.49 5.18
N GLY A 60 -23.66 4.51 6.38
CA GLY A 60 -23.60 3.40 7.34
C GLY A 60 -24.48 2.19 6.96
N ILE A 61 -24.14 1.04 7.53
CA ILE A 61 -24.87 -0.22 7.43
C ILE A 61 -25.16 -0.78 8.82
N CYS A 62 -26.36 -1.30 9.02
CA CYS A 62 -26.69 -2.11 10.19
C CYS A 62 -26.30 -3.57 9.93
N ILE A 63 -25.60 -4.24 10.85
CA ILE A 63 -25.21 -5.65 10.73
C ILE A 63 -25.91 -6.44 11.83
N LEU A 64 -27.06 -7.06 11.52
CA LEU A 64 -27.74 -7.98 12.43
C LEU A 64 -26.90 -9.24 12.60
N ASP A 65 -26.10 -9.28 13.67
CA ASP A 65 -25.15 -10.36 14.02
C ASP A 65 -25.65 -11.29 15.13
N THR A 66 -26.82 -10.98 15.71
CA THR A 66 -27.50 -11.79 16.73
C THR A 66 -28.78 -12.44 16.19
N THR A 67 -29.48 -13.22 17.02
CA THR A 67 -30.84 -13.67 16.74
C THR A 67 -31.86 -12.60 17.16
N GLN A 68 -32.82 -12.31 16.28
CA GLN A 68 -33.95 -11.43 16.54
C GLN A 68 -35.24 -12.13 16.07
N ILE A 69 -36.23 -12.19 16.95
CA ILE A 69 -37.55 -12.77 16.71
C ILE A 69 -38.58 -11.65 16.84
N ILE A 70 -39.43 -11.49 15.83
CA ILE A 70 -40.51 -10.52 15.78
C ILE A 70 -41.81 -11.26 16.14
N ALA A 71 -42.39 -10.99 17.31
CA ALA A 71 -43.66 -11.61 17.69
C ALA A 71 -44.83 -11.11 16.81
N SER A 72 -45.91 -11.89 16.73
CA SER A 72 -47.15 -11.44 16.10
C SER A 72 -47.61 -10.10 16.70
N GLY A 73 -47.91 -9.12 15.85
CA GLY A 73 -48.26 -7.76 16.25
C GLY A 73 -47.10 -6.82 16.56
N ALA A 74 -45.84 -7.24 16.36
CA ALA A 74 -44.66 -6.37 16.40
C ALA A 74 -44.18 -6.00 14.97
N PHE A 75 -43.46 -4.89 14.83
CA PHE A 75 -43.06 -4.34 13.52
C PHE A 75 -41.53 -4.26 13.34
N PHE A 76 -41.08 -4.43 12.10
CA PHE A 76 -39.68 -4.25 11.69
C PHE A 76 -39.67 -3.39 10.43
N LYS A 77 -38.91 -2.29 10.43
CA LYS A 77 -38.87 -1.32 9.34
C LYS A 77 -37.43 -0.95 9.01
N VAL A 78 -37.09 -0.92 7.72
CA VAL A 78 -35.88 -0.26 7.22
C VAL A 78 -36.30 1.07 6.57
N ASN A 79 -35.64 2.18 6.92
CA ASN A 79 -35.92 3.47 6.29
C ASN A 79 -35.39 3.49 4.83
N SER A 80 -36.03 4.28 3.97
CA SER A 80 -35.69 4.33 2.55
C SER A 80 -34.23 4.73 2.32
N GLY A 81 -33.54 4.02 1.42
CA GLY A 81 -32.12 4.23 1.10
C GLY A 81 -31.13 3.74 2.17
N LYS A 82 -31.60 3.13 3.27
CA LYS A 82 -30.74 2.61 4.33
C LYS A 82 -30.40 1.13 4.12
N LYS A 83 -29.23 0.71 4.62
CA LYS A 83 -28.68 -0.63 4.40
C LYS A 83 -28.71 -1.46 5.68
N ILE A 84 -29.09 -2.73 5.55
CA ILE A 84 -28.93 -3.76 6.57
C ILE A 84 -28.27 -4.99 5.94
N SER A 85 -27.35 -5.60 6.68
CA SER A 85 -26.78 -6.93 6.45
C SER A 85 -27.24 -7.85 7.59
N ILE A 86 -27.49 -9.12 7.30
CA ILE A 86 -27.91 -10.11 8.30
C ILE A 86 -26.89 -11.24 8.29
N THR A 87 -26.11 -11.34 9.36
CA THR A 87 -25.12 -12.40 9.62
C THR A 87 -25.56 -13.35 10.74
N GLY A 88 -26.47 -12.89 11.61
CA GLY A 88 -27.20 -13.67 12.60
C GLY A 88 -28.52 -14.25 12.04
N LYS A 89 -29.63 -14.10 12.75
CA LYS A 89 -30.94 -14.67 12.37
C LYS A 89 -32.09 -13.69 12.60
N LEU A 90 -33.02 -13.59 11.65
CA LEU A 90 -34.26 -12.81 11.80
C LEU A 90 -35.48 -13.71 11.57
N PHE A 91 -36.37 -13.79 12.56
CA PHE A 91 -37.58 -14.62 12.52
C PHE A 91 -38.83 -13.76 12.71
N GLN A 92 -39.97 -14.17 12.15
CA GLN A 92 -41.28 -13.61 12.50
C GLN A 92 -42.22 -14.75 12.95
N ARG A 93 -42.85 -14.59 14.11
CA ARG A 93 -43.70 -15.62 14.72
C ARG A 93 -45.17 -15.36 14.39
N GLY A 94 -45.64 -15.86 13.23
CA GLY A 94 -47.04 -15.69 12.83
C GLY A 94 -47.53 -16.31 11.51
N SER A 95 -46.66 -16.80 10.61
CA SER A 95 -47.09 -17.54 9.41
C SER A 95 -47.18 -19.04 9.69
N ASN A 96 -48.27 -19.69 9.27
CA ASN A 96 -48.48 -21.14 9.41
C ASN A 96 -47.73 -21.94 8.32
N ASP A 97 -46.51 -21.52 7.98
CA ASP A 97 -45.66 -22.18 7.00
C ASP A 97 -44.48 -22.85 7.71
N SER A 98 -44.36 -24.17 7.55
CA SER A 98 -43.32 -24.98 8.18
C SER A 98 -41.99 -24.98 7.42
N SER A 99 -41.88 -24.22 6.32
CA SER A 99 -40.66 -24.07 5.52
C SER A 99 -39.73 -22.92 5.95
N GLY A 100 -40.20 -21.97 6.77
CA GLY A 100 -39.36 -20.89 7.30
C GLY A 100 -38.85 -19.87 6.25
N LEU A 101 -39.46 -19.80 5.07
CA LEU A 101 -39.12 -18.83 4.02
C LEU A 101 -40.16 -17.69 3.99
N PHE A 102 -39.69 -16.46 3.83
CA PHE A 102 -40.57 -15.27 3.76
C PHE A 102 -41.30 -15.20 2.41
N SER A 103 -42.63 -15.24 2.44
CA SER A 103 -43.47 -14.70 1.37
C SER A 103 -43.82 -13.23 1.67
N PHE A 104 -43.20 -12.28 0.98
CA PHE A 104 -43.70 -10.90 0.97
C PHE A 104 -44.98 -10.87 0.12
N SER A 105 -46.14 -10.69 0.76
CA SER A 105 -47.41 -10.66 0.06
C SER A 105 -47.51 -9.43 -0.84
N SER A 106 -47.47 -9.64 -2.14
CA SER A 106 -47.94 -8.65 -3.11
C SER A 106 -49.46 -8.55 -3.00
N ASP A 107 -49.96 -7.55 -2.30
CA ASP A 107 -51.33 -7.07 -2.52
C ASP A 107 -51.35 -5.54 -2.68
N THR A 108 -52.42 -5.09 -3.31
CA THR A 108 -52.48 -3.96 -4.20
C THR A 108 -52.90 -2.69 -3.47
N THR A 109 -52.01 -1.70 -3.36
CA THR A 109 -52.31 -0.28 -3.67
C THR A 109 -51.07 0.62 -3.50
N ASN A 110 -50.57 1.15 -4.63
CA ASN A 110 -49.82 2.40 -4.79
C ASN A 110 -48.98 2.94 -3.61
N LYS A 111 -47.64 2.77 -3.68
CA LYS A 111 -46.68 3.86 -4.02
C LYS A 111 -45.22 3.40 -3.98
N TYR A 112 -44.36 4.25 -4.58
CA TYR A 112 -42.88 4.28 -4.50
C TYR A 112 -42.11 3.40 -5.49
N THR A 113 -42.07 3.94 -6.72
CA THR A 113 -40.93 3.97 -7.65
C THR A 113 -39.53 3.85 -7.02
N GLY A 114 -38.64 3.12 -7.69
CA GLY A 114 -37.19 3.30 -7.53
C GLY A 114 -36.42 2.10 -6.98
N VAL A 115 -36.45 0.96 -7.69
CA VAL A 115 -35.44 -0.10 -7.52
C VAL A 115 -34.71 -0.29 -8.84
N ASP A 116 -33.48 0.20 -8.90
CA ASP A 116 -32.50 -0.25 -9.88
C ASP A 116 -32.11 -1.69 -9.54
N THR A 117 -32.21 -2.59 -10.51
CA THR A 117 -32.01 -4.04 -10.33
C THR A 117 -30.54 -4.46 -10.52
N SER A 118 -29.63 -3.51 -10.73
CA SER A 118 -28.21 -3.74 -11.07
C SER A 118 -27.27 -4.21 -9.94
N SER A 119 -27.77 -4.47 -8.72
CA SER A 119 -26.89 -4.81 -7.56
C SER A 119 -27.37 -5.97 -6.65
N MET A 120 -28.18 -6.90 -7.16
CA MET A 120 -28.58 -8.09 -6.38
C MET A 120 -27.56 -9.24 -6.46
N ALA A 121 -26.51 -9.16 -5.63
CA ALA A 121 -25.62 -10.28 -5.31
C ALA A 121 -25.72 -10.65 -3.81
N VAL A 122 -26.68 -11.52 -3.46
CA VAL A 122 -26.85 -11.99 -2.06
C VAL A 122 -26.10 -13.29 -1.83
N LEU A 123 -25.10 -13.24 -0.95
CA LEU A 123 -24.40 -14.40 -0.41
C LEU A 123 -25.35 -15.21 0.50
N LYS A 124 -25.68 -16.44 0.09
CA LYS A 124 -26.32 -17.47 0.95
C LYS A 124 -25.29 -18.32 1.70
N THR A 125 -25.66 -18.72 2.92
CA THR A 125 -25.14 -19.86 3.73
C THR A 125 -26.12 -20.16 4.88
N ILE A 126 -26.18 -21.27 5.61
CA ILE A 126 -25.91 -22.74 5.54
C ILE A 126 -26.61 -23.28 6.83
N PRO A 127 -27.31 -24.45 6.91
CA PRO A 127 -27.95 -25.30 5.90
C PRO A 127 -29.45 -25.61 6.20
N ILE A 128 -30.19 -26.12 5.21
CA ILE A 128 -31.20 -27.18 5.43
C ILE A 128 -30.79 -28.35 4.52
N VAL A 129 -30.91 -29.57 5.01
CA VAL A 129 -30.57 -30.78 4.25
C VAL A 129 -31.70 -31.06 3.25
N GLN A 130 -31.51 -30.62 2.01
CA GLN A 130 -32.13 -31.16 0.81
C GLN A 130 -31.04 -31.23 -0.27
N ASP A 131 -31.10 -32.27 -1.11
CA ASP A 131 -30.09 -32.54 -2.14
C ASP A 131 -29.96 -31.36 -3.11
N ASP A 132 -28.84 -30.66 -3.05
CA ASP A 132 -28.54 -29.55 -3.95
C ASP A 132 -27.04 -29.60 -4.35
N ASP A 133 -26.79 -29.79 -5.65
CA ASP A 133 -25.44 -29.91 -6.21
C ASP A 133 -24.59 -28.63 -5.96
N THR A 134 -25.23 -27.52 -5.57
CA THR A 134 -24.62 -26.19 -5.32
C THR A 134 -23.50 -26.18 -4.28
N ILE A 135 -23.49 -27.12 -3.32
CA ILE A 135 -22.43 -27.20 -2.30
C ILE A 135 -21.07 -27.58 -2.93
N PHE A 136 -21.07 -28.38 -4.01
CA PHE A 136 -19.84 -28.80 -4.69
C PHE A 136 -19.28 -27.75 -5.66
N PHE A 137 -20.10 -26.81 -6.15
CA PHE A 137 -19.65 -25.73 -7.03
C PHE A 137 -18.87 -24.61 -6.31
N ARG A 138 -18.77 -24.63 -4.98
CA ARG A 138 -18.25 -23.50 -4.20
C ARG A 138 -16.75 -23.55 -3.82
N ARG A 139 -15.97 -24.44 -4.44
CA ARG A 139 -14.51 -24.51 -4.27
C ARG A 139 -13.77 -24.54 -5.61
N LEU A 140 -13.82 -23.42 -6.33
CA LEU A 140 -12.75 -22.79 -7.13
C LEU A 140 -13.27 -21.39 -7.52
N PRO A 141 -12.42 -20.35 -7.67
CA PRO A 141 -12.90 -18.99 -7.91
C PRO A 141 -13.57 -18.89 -9.29
N ALA A 142 -14.81 -18.41 -9.30
CA ALA A 142 -15.44 -17.97 -10.53
C ALA A 142 -14.78 -16.66 -10.97
N THR A 143 -13.70 -16.75 -11.76
CA THR A 143 -13.16 -15.55 -12.42
C THR A 143 -14.26 -14.94 -13.26
N SER A 144 -14.65 -13.71 -12.97
CA SER A 144 -15.53 -12.87 -13.77
C SER A 144 -14.82 -12.43 -15.07
N ARG A 145 -14.41 -13.41 -15.88
CA ARG A 145 -13.90 -13.14 -17.22
C ARG A 145 -15.07 -12.76 -18.12
N SER A 146 -14.95 -11.57 -18.69
CA SER A 146 -15.71 -11.14 -19.86
C SER A 146 -15.70 -12.23 -20.94
N LEU A 147 -16.77 -12.30 -21.74
CA LEU A 147 -16.99 -13.26 -22.83
C LEU A 147 -16.07 -12.96 -24.05
N ILE A 148 -14.78 -12.87 -23.82
CA ILE A 148 -13.73 -12.64 -24.83
C ILE A 148 -12.77 -13.83 -24.77
N GLU A 149 -12.83 -14.64 -25.82
CA GLU A 149 -11.88 -15.71 -26.19
C GLU A 149 -11.14 -16.39 -25.02
N LEU A 150 -11.80 -17.37 -24.39
CA LEU A 150 -11.09 -18.34 -23.55
C LEU A 150 -10.21 -19.21 -24.46
N PRO A 151 -8.91 -19.40 -24.16
CA PRO A 151 -8.13 -20.42 -24.82
C PRO A 151 -8.76 -21.79 -24.53
N ILE A 152 -8.87 -22.62 -25.57
CA ILE A 152 -9.46 -23.96 -25.55
C ILE A 152 -9.06 -24.68 -24.24
N PRO A 153 -10.02 -25.11 -23.38
CA PRO A 153 -9.71 -25.76 -22.13
C PRO A 153 -9.12 -27.15 -22.36
N SER A 154 -7.82 -27.21 -22.66
CA SER A 154 -7.05 -28.45 -22.67
C SER A 154 -6.52 -28.70 -21.28
N LEU A 155 -7.15 -29.61 -20.55
CA LEU A 155 -6.63 -30.08 -19.27
C LEU A 155 -5.23 -30.66 -19.49
N GLU A 156 -4.26 -30.20 -18.70
CA GLU A 156 -2.95 -30.84 -18.62
C GLU A 156 -3.17 -32.23 -18.02
N LEU A 157 -2.78 -33.28 -18.75
CA LEU A 157 -3.13 -34.68 -18.46
C LEU A 157 -1.89 -35.57 -18.48
N PRO A 158 -1.95 -36.78 -17.90
CA PRO A 158 -0.88 -37.75 -18.10
C PRO A 158 -0.80 -38.13 -19.59
N VAL A 159 0.40 -38.45 -20.07
CA VAL A 159 0.61 -38.90 -21.47
C VAL A 159 -0.31 -40.09 -21.78
N PRO A 160 -1.04 -40.09 -22.92
CA PRO A 160 -1.93 -41.20 -23.29
C PRO A 160 -1.21 -42.55 -23.30
N GLY A 161 -1.64 -43.43 -22.39
CA GLY A 161 -1.13 -44.79 -22.26
C GLY A 161 -1.82 -45.77 -23.22
N ASP A 162 -1.34 -47.00 -23.23
CA ASP A 162 -1.81 -48.06 -24.13
C ASP A 162 -2.33 -49.27 -23.33
N GLN A 163 -3.61 -49.58 -23.50
CA GLN A 163 -4.24 -50.77 -22.92
C GLN A 163 -3.84 -52.07 -23.65
N GLY A 164 -3.25 -51.97 -24.83
CA GLY A 164 -2.93 -53.09 -25.69
C GLY A 164 -4.15 -53.97 -26.00
N LYS A 165 -3.97 -55.28 -25.91
CA LYS A 165 -5.00 -56.31 -26.18
C LYS A 165 -5.95 -56.60 -25.01
N TRP A 166 -5.92 -55.78 -23.95
CA TRP A 166 -6.64 -56.05 -22.71
C TRP A 166 -7.95 -55.26 -22.61
N GLN A 167 -8.99 -55.86 -22.01
CA GLN A 167 -10.32 -55.25 -21.81
C GLN A 167 -10.34 -54.23 -20.65
N SER A 168 -9.32 -53.37 -20.59
CA SER A 168 -9.02 -52.51 -19.43
C SER A 168 -9.29 -51.01 -19.64
N CYS A 169 -10.00 -50.62 -20.71
CA CYS A 169 -10.28 -49.21 -21.05
C CYS A 169 -10.86 -48.40 -19.88
N VAL A 170 -11.76 -48.99 -19.08
CA VAL A 170 -12.30 -48.35 -17.87
C VAL A 170 -11.21 -48.06 -16.82
N GLY A 171 -10.25 -48.97 -16.63
CA GLY A 171 -9.11 -48.73 -15.72
C GLY A 171 -8.24 -47.56 -16.17
N TRP A 172 -8.03 -47.43 -17.49
CA TRP A 172 -7.29 -46.30 -18.09
C TRP A 172 -8.05 -44.98 -17.99
N ALA A 173 -9.34 -44.96 -18.34
CA ALA A 173 -10.14 -43.75 -18.28
C ALA A 173 -10.38 -43.28 -16.82
N ALA A 174 -10.72 -44.20 -15.91
CA ALA A 174 -11.04 -43.87 -14.51
C ALA A 174 -9.81 -43.70 -13.62
N GLY A 175 -8.89 -44.67 -13.62
CA GLY A 175 -7.73 -44.68 -12.75
C GLY A 175 -6.60 -43.82 -13.30
N TYR A 176 -6.05 -44.22 -14.45
CA TYR A 176 -4.87 -43.55 -15.00
C TYR A 176 -5.14 -42.09 -15.39
N ALA A 177 -6.23 -41.82 -16.11
CA ALA A 177 -6.53 -40.50 -16.64
C ALA A 177 -7.30 -39.62 -15.63
N ALA A 178 -8.57 -39.94 -15.33
CA ALA A 178 -9.43 -39.09 -14.49
C ALA A 178 -8.88 -38.92 -13.06
N PHE A 179 -8.55 -40.02 -12.39
CA PHE A 179 -8.18 -39.98 -10.97
C PHE A 179 -6.78 -39.38 -10.73
N SER A 180 -5.79 -39.66 -11.60
CA SER A 180 -4.48 -38.96 -11.54
C SER A 180 -4.62 -37.46 -11.76
N PHE A 181 -5.52 -37.03 -12.65
CA PHE A 181 -5.79 -35.63 -12.87
C PHE A 181 -6.46 -34.97 -11.66
N LEU A 182 -7.47 -35.64 -11.08
CA LEU A 182 -8.15 -35.17 -9.88
C LEU A 182 -7.18 -35.01 -8.70
N GLN A 183 -6.23 -35.94 -8.53
CA GLN A 183 -5.20 -35.86 -7.50
C GLN A 183 -4.13 -34.78 -7.79
N LYS A 184 -3.81 -34.52 -9.08
CA LYS A 184 -2.97 -33.37 -9.45
C LYS A 184 -3.58 -32.04 -8.99
N GLN A 185 -4.90 -31.90 -9.11
CA GLN A 185 -5.62 -30.70 -8.68
C GLN A 185 -5.66 -30.58 -7.15
N THR A 186 -5.93 -31.66 -6.40
CA THR A 186 -5.91 -31.60 -4.92
C THR A 186 -4.52 -31.27 -4.38
N GLU A 187 -3.46 -31.80 -5.00
CA GLU A 187 -2.06 -31.48 -4.64
C GLU A 187 -1.54 -30.13 -5.19
N ASN A 188 -2.31 -29.43 -6.04
CA ASN A 188 -1.92 -28.22 -6.78
C ASN A 188 -0.51 -28.31 -7.42
N ASN A 189 -0.21 -29.42 -8.09
CA ASN A 189 1.15 -29.74 -8.52
C ASN A 189 1.28 -29.70 -10.06
N SER A 190 1.83 -28.62 -10.61
CA SER A 190 2.07 -28.47 -12.06
C SER A 190 3.07 -29.46 -12.64
N SER A 191 3.92 -30.08 -11.82
CA SER A 191 4.91 -31.09 -12.27
C SER A 191 4.41 -32.55 -12.18
N TYR A 192 3.17 -32.77 -11.70
CA TYR A 192 2.66 -34.08 -11.25
C TYR A 192 2.91 -35.22 -12.25
N PHE A 193 2.64 -35.00 -13.55
CA PHE A 193 2.77 -36.07 -14.55
C PHE A 193 4.20 -36.36 -15.00
N GLY A 194 5.17 -35.49 -14.69
CA GLY A 194 6.60 -35.77 -14.80
C GLY A 194 7.13 -36.74 -13.74
N THR A 195 6.29 -37.13 -12.76
CA THR A 195 6.66 -37.98 -11.62
C THR A 195 5.94 -39.34 -11.64
N ASP A 196 6.29 -40.18 -10.67
CA ASP A 196 5.72 -41.49 -10.34
C ASP A 196 4.30 -41.46 -9.75
N LYS A 197 3.74 -40.26 -9.51
CA LYS A 197 2.46 -40.05 -8.83
C LYS A 197 1.18 -40.42 -9.60
N LYS A 198 1.27 -40.81 -10.87
CA LYS A 198 0.12 -41.31 -11.67
C LYS A 198 -0.49 -42.55 -11.01
N PHE A 199 -1.75 -42.88 -11.26
CA PHE A 199 -2.42 -44.09 -10.70
C PHE A 199 -2.40 -45.27 -11.67
N SER A 200 -2.40 -46.49 -11.12
CA SER A 200 -2.34 -47.72 -11.92
C SER A 200 -3.72 -48.07 -12.52
N PRO A 201 -3.85 -48.14 -13.86
CA PRO A 201 -5.08 -48.61 -14.50
C PRO A 201 -5.30 -50.11 -14.29
N VAL A 202 -4.21 -50.89 -14.22
CA VAL A 202 -4.27 -52.35 -14.06
C VAL A 202 -4.64 -52.75 -12.62
N TYR A 203 -4.23 -51.99 -11.60
CA TYR A 203 -4.71 -52.21 -10.23
C TYR A 203 -6.23 -52.07 -10.15
N LEU A 204 -6.76 -50.97 -10.68
CA LEU A 204 -8.19 -50.69 -10.65
C LEU A 204 -8.98 -51.78 -11.41
N TRP A 205 -8.54 -52.14 -12.61
CA TRP A 205 -9.16 -53.18 -13.43
C TRP A 205 -9.09 -54.57 -12.76
N ASN A 206 -7.90 -55.01 -12.31
CA ASN A 206 -7.73 -56.32 -11.69
C ASN A 206 -8.51 -56.48 -10.38
N LYS A 207 -8.73 -55.41 -9.61
CA LYS A 207 -9.55 -55.44 -8.38
C LYS A 207 -11.03 -55.71 -8.68
N ILE A 208 -11.55 -55.23 -9.80
CA ILE A 208 -12.96 -55.41 -10.20
C ILE A 208 -13.17 -56.79 -10.84
N ASN A 209 -12.30 -57.20 -11.76
CA ASN A 209 -12.48 -58.42 -12.55
C ASN A 209 -11.90 -59.70 -11.92
N GLY A 210 -11.23 -59.60 -10.77
CA GLY A 210 -10.56 -60.72 -10.10
C GLY A 210 -9.33 -61.24 -10.85
N GLY A 211 -8.63 -60.38 -11.59
CA GLY A 211 -7.50 -60.72 -12.45
C GLY A 211 -7.86 -61.36 -13.81
N LYS A 212 -9.13 -61.33 -14.25
CA LYS A 212 -9.55 -61.94 -15.51
C LYS A 212 -9.56 -60.92 -16.64
N ASN A 213 -9.15 -61.30 -17.87
CA ASN A 213 -9.25 -60.42 -19.04
C ASN A 213 -10.70 -60.29 -19.53
N VAL A 214 -11.52 -59.52 -18.80
CA VAL A 214 -12.92 -59.25 -19.11
C VAL A 214 -13.23 -57.76 -18.90
N ASN A 215 -14.24 -57.28 -19.62
CA ASN A 215 -14.81 -55.95 -19.47
C ASN A 215 -15.27 -55.69 -18.02
N THR A 216 -15.10 -54.45 -17.57
CA THR A 216 -15.57 -53.92 -16.28
C THR A 216 -16.45 -52.70 -16.54
N THR A 217 -17.32 -52.31 -15.61
CA THR A 217 -18.16 -51.10 -15.78
C THR A 217 -17.54 -49.85 -15.15
N ILE A 218 -17.89 -48.66 -15.64
CA ILE A 218 -17.47 -47.39 -15.01
C ILE A 218 -18.01 -47.29 -13.57
N PRO A 219 -19.29 -47.60 -13.26
CA PRO A 219 -19.79 -47.66 -11.88
C PRO A 219 -18.96 -48.52 -10.92
N ASP A 220 -18.50 -49.70 -11.34
CA ASP A 220 -17.69 -50.58 -10.49
C ASP A 220 -16.33 -49.95 -10.19
N ALA A 221 -15.69 -49.34 -11.19
CA ALA A 221 -14.41 -48.66 -11.04
C ALA A 221 -14.51 -47.42 -10.14
N LEU A 222 -15.60 -46.65 -10.26
CA LEU A 222 -15.82 -45.49 -9.39
C LEU A 222 -16.22 -45.91 -7.97
N THR A 223 -16.92 -47.03 -7.80
CA THR A 223 -17.20 -47.64 -6.50
C THR A 223 -15.92 -48.12 -5.84
N GLN A 224 -15.06 -48.84 -6.57
CA GLN A 224 -13.72 -49.25 -6.12
C GLN A 224 -12.88 -48.02 -5.71
N LEU A 225 -12.86 -46.94 -6.51
CA LEU A 225 -12.16 -45.70 -6.17
C LEU A 225 -12.73 -44.99 -4.93
N ARG A 226 -14.04 -45.04 -4.70
CA ARG A 226 -14.69 -44.40 -3.53
C ARG A 226 -14.43 -45.19 -2.24
N ASP A 227 -14.61 -46.51 -2.30
CA ASP A 227 -14.69 -47.34 -1.09
C ASP A 227 -13.31 -47.89 -0.69
N PHE A 228 -12.44 -48.17 -1.66
CA PHE A 228 -11.16 -48.87 -1.44
C PHE A 228 -9.94 -48.15 -2.03
N GLY A 229 -10.14 -47.29 -3.04
CA GLY A 229 -9.11 -46.48 -3.68
C GLY A 229 -8.26 -47.21 -4.73
N CYS A 230 -7.21 -46.55 -5.20
CA CYS A 230 -6.29 -47.06 -6.23
C CYS A 230 -4.82 -46.74 -5.90
N CYS A 231 -3.90 -47.66 -6.22
CA CYS A 231 -2.46 -47.49 -5.98
C CYS A 231 -1.78 -46.67 -7.08
N LYS A 232 -0.55 -46.21 -6.83
CA LYS A 232 0.23 -45.48 -7.83
C LYS A 232 0.66 -46.41 -8.97
N TYR A 233 1.03 -45.81 -10.10
CA TYR A 233 1.49 -46.48 -11.31
C TYR A 233 2.71 -47.36 -11.02
N VAL A 234 3.65 -46.84 -10.22
CA VAL A 234 4.86 -47.57 -9.80
C VAL A 234 4.59 -48.73 -8.85
N ASP A 235 3.48 -48.70 -8.10
CA ASP A 235 3.08 -49.83 -7.23
C ASP A 235 2.54 -51.01 -8.05
N MET A 236 2.08 -50.77 -9.29
CA MET A 236 1.57 -51.79 -10.21
C MET A 236 1.65 -51.32 -11.68
N ILE A 237 2.84 -51.45 -12.26
CA ILE A 237 3.19 -50.96 -13.61
C ILE A 237 2.45 -51.79 -14.70
N PRO A 238 1.58 -51.20 -15.54
CA PRO A 238 0.80 -51.91 -16.57
C PRO A 238 1.62 -52.76 -17.53
N GLU A 239 2.77 -52.26 -17.98
CA GLU A 239 3.65 -52.93 -18.95
C GLU A 239 4.25 -54.24 -18.40
N LEU A 240 4.30 -54.37 -17.07
CA LEU A 240 4.86 -55.54 -16.37
C LEU A 240 3.76 -56.46 -15.79
N ASN A 241 2.50 -56.03 -15.77
CA ASN A 241 1.42 -56.70 -15.04
C ASN A 241 0.26 -57.08 -15.97
N ALA A 242 0.24 -58.36 -16.37
CA ALA A 242 -0.89 -58.95 -17.10
C ALA A 242 -2.15 -59.12 -16.20
N PRO A 243 -3.33 -59.37 -16.80
CA PRO A 243 -4.47 -59.94 -16.06
C PRO A 243 -4.02 -61.18 -15.26
N GLY A 244 -4.29 -61.15 -13.95
CA GLY A 244 -3.94 -62.21 -13.00
C GLY A 244 -2.78 -61.88 -12.08
N ALA A 245 -2.13 -60.72 -12.26
CA ALA A 245 -1.04 -60.27 -11.38
C ALA A 245 -1.49 -60.15 -9.91
N THR A 246 -0.75 -60.79 -9.01
CA THR A 246 -0.95 -60.74 -7.56
C THR A 246 -0.62 -59.34 -7.00
N PHE A 247 -1.55 -58.76 -6.25
CA PHE A 247 -1.35 -57.46 -5.61
C PHE A 247 -0.30 -57.54 -4.51
N SER A 248 0.69 -56.63 -4.53
CA SER A 248 1.58 -56.48 -3.38
C SER A 248 0.82 -55.91 -2.17
N PRO A 249 1.24 -56.24 -0.93
CA PRO A 249 0.68 -55.61 0.27
C PRO A 249 0.84 -54.08 0.24
N ILE A 250 1.94 -53.58 -0.32
CA ILE A 250 2.24 -52.15 -0.48
C ILE A 250 1.22 -51.48 -1.41
N ALA A 251 0.94 -52.06 -2.59
CA ALA A 251 -0.07 -51.53 -3.50
C ALA A 251 -1.46 -51.46 -2.85
N THR A 252 -1.85 -52.49 -2.11
CA THR A 252 -3.15 -52.52 -1.42
C THR A 252 -3.22 -51.51 -0.27
N ALA A 253 -2.13 -51.33 0.48
CA ALA A 253 -2.04 -50.31 1.53
C ALA A 253 -2.09 -48.88 0.95
N ASN A 254 -1.25 -48.59 -0.05
CA ASN A 254 -1.19 -47.31 -0.74
C ASN A 254 -2.54 -46.92 -1.34
N ALA A 255 -3.25 -47.87 -1.95
CA ALA A 255 -4.57 -47.62 -2.54
C ALA A 255 -5.58 -47.06 -1.54
N SER A 256 -5.55 -47.54 -0.29
CA SER A 256 -6.51 -47.10 0.74
C SER A 256 -6.38 -45.62 1.13
N ASN A 257 -5.24 -44.99 0.84
CA ASN A 257 -4.99 -43.57 1.08
C ASN A 257 -5.63 -42.67 0.01
N TYR A 258 -5.81 -43.18 -1.21
CA TYR A 258 -6.23 -42.38 -2.36
C TYR A 258 -7.62 -42.80 -2.83
N LYS A 259 -8.64 -42.02 -2.43
CA LYS A 259 -10.05 -42.28 -2.75
C LYS A 259 -10.76 -41.05 -3.30
N ILE A 260 -11.80 -41.24 -4.10
CA ILE A 260 -12.77 -40.18 -4.42
C ILE A 260 -13.80 -40.04 -3.29
N ALA A 261 -14.38 -38.85 -3.11
CA ALA A 261 -15.46 -38.66 -2.13
C ALA A 261 -16.78 -39.29 -2.60
N ALA A 262 -17.10 -39.06 -3.88
CA ALA A 262 -18.33 -39.49 -4.52
C ALA A 262 -18.14 -39.52 -6.04
N PHE A 263 -19.14 -40.06 -6.73
CA PHE A 263 -19.33 -39.90 -8.17
C PHE A 263 -20.82 -39.75 -8.47
N LYS A 264 -21.16 -39.04 -9.55
CA LYS A 264 -22.55 -38.86 -10.02
C LYS A 264 -22.61 -39.18 -11.51
N ARG A 265 -23.62 -39.98 -11.89
CA ARG A 265 -23.95 -40.24 -13.30
C ARG A 265 -24.66 -39.03 -13.88
N PHE A 266 -24.36 -38.67 -15.11
CA PHE A 266 -25.03 -37.60 -15.82
C PHE A 266 -26.42 -38.02 -16.28
N GLU A 267 -27.41 -37.13 -16.15
CA GLU A 267 -28.83 -37.48 -16.28
C GLU A 267 -29.31 -37.52 -17.75
N ASN A 268 -28.80 -36.64 -18.61
CA ASN A 268 -29.20 -36.53 -20.02
C ASN A 268 -27.99 -36.20 -20.92
N ALA A 269 -27.78 -36.98 -21.99
CA ALA A 269 -26.69 -36.80 -22.96
C ALA A 269 -26.74 -35.46 -23.72
N GLU A 270 -27.91 -34.82 -23.78
CA GLU A 270 -28.14 -33.58 -24.53
C GLU A 270 -27.85 -32.30 -23.71
N ASP A 271 -27.63 -32.42 -22.40
CA ASP A 271 -27.34 -31.27 -21.52
C ASP A 271 -25.86 -30.85 -21.62
N MET A 272 -25.46 -30.46 -22.83
CA MET A 272 -24.10 -30.07 -23.20
C MET A 272 -23.58 -28.91 -22.33
N GLU A 273 -24.46 -28.01 -21.92
CA GLU A 273 -24.11 -26.86 -21.08
C GLU A 273 -23.66 -27.27 -19.67
N LYS A 274 -24.29 -28.28 -19.05
CA LYS A 274 -23.78 -28.84 -17.80
C LYS A 274 -22.44 -29.58 -17.99
N LEU A 275 -22.24 -30.30 -19.10
CA LEU A 275 -20.95 -30.95 -19.40
C LEU A 275 -19.82 -29.92 -19.57
N LYS A 276 -20.05 -28.85 -20.34
CA LYS A 276 -19.10 -27.74 -20.53
C LYS A 276 -18.81 -27.00 -19.22
N LYS A 277 -19.83 -26.73 -18.40
CA LYS A 277 -19.63 -26.11 -17.06
C LYS A 277 -18.74 -26.95 -16.16
N TRP A 278 -18.88 -28.28 -16.21
CA TRP A 278 -18.00 -29.20 -15.47
C TRP A 278 -16.54 -29.17 -15.96
N LEU A 279 -16.34 -29.12 -17.29
CA LEU A 279 -15.01 -28.94 -17.88
C LEU A 279 -14.40 -27.56 -17.57
N ASN A 280 -15.22 -26.51 -17.50
CA ASN A 280 -14.78 -25.13 -17.21
C ASN A 280 -14.34 -24.91 -15.76
N ILE A 281 -14.88 -25.65 -14.79
CA ILE A 281 -14.30 -25.71 -13.43
C ILE A 281 -13.05 -26.60 -13.36
N GLY A 282 -12.55 -27.07 -14.52
CA GLY A 282 -11.30 -27.78 -14.69
C GLY A 282 -11.42 -29.30 -14.54
N ASN A 283 -12.61 -29.88 -14.37
CA ASN A 283 -12.76 -31.31 -14.05
C ASN A 283 -13.09 -32.14 -15.30
N PRO A 284 -12.40 -33.27 -15.56
CA PRO A 284 -12.73 -34.14 -16.68
C PRO A 284 -13.97 -34.99 -16.39
N LEU A 285 -14.48 -35.64 -17.44
CA LEU A 285 -15.60 -36.58 -17.38
C LEU A 285 -15.15 -37.93 -17.93
N ILE A 286 -15.62 -39.02 -17.35
CA ILE A 286 -15.46 -40.36 -17.95
C ILE A 286 -16.72 -40.65 -18.76
N ALA A 287 -16.57 -41.13 -19.99
CA ALA A 287 -17.69 -41.53 -20.84
C ALA A 287 -17.48 -42.94 -21.42
N LEU A 288 -18.55 -43.73 -21.47
CA LEU A 288 -18.61 -44.92 -22.33
C LEU A 288 -19.17 -44.51 -23.70
N ILE A 289 -18.40 -44.72 -24.76
CA ILE A 289 -18.80 -44.44 -26.14
C ILE A 289 -18.90 -45.73 -26.96
N ARG A 290 -19.89 -45.79 -27.85
CA ARG A 290 -20.07 -46.89 -28.80
C ARG A 290 -19.28 -46.62 -30.07
N ILE A 291 -18.20 -47.36 -30.25
CA ILE A 291 -17.29 -47.23 -31.39
C ILE A 291 -17.62 -48.22 -32.51
N ASP A 292 -17.23 -47.88 -33.73
CA ASP A 292 -17.27 -48.76 -34.90
C ASP A 292 -15.85 -49.09 -35.40
N GLU A 293 -15.75 -49.98 -36.37
CA GLU A 293 -14.45 -50.36 -36.96
C GLU A 293 -13.76 -49.18 -37.66
N ASP A 294 -14.52 -48.21 -38.19
CA ASP A 294 -13.95 -47.00 -38.78
C ASP A 294 -13.18 -46.17 -37.76
N PHE A 295 -13.71 -46.02 -36.54
CA PHE A 295 -13.04 -45.34 -35.44
C PHE A 295 -11.74 -46.04 -35.03
N LYS A 296 -11.73 -47.38 -34.97
CA LYS A 296 -10.54 -48.18 -34.67
C LYS A 296 -9.47 -48.04 -35.77
N LEU A 297 -9.88 -48.23 -37.02
CA LEU A 297 -9.02 -48.27 -38.21
C LEU A 297 -8.66 -46.87 -38.77
N LYS A 298 -9.14 -45.79 -38.14
CA LYS A 298 -8.86 -44.39 -38.53
C LYS A 298 -9.34 -44.07 -39.96
N VAL A 299 -10.48 -44.63 -40.37
CA VAL A 299 -10.97 -44.56 -41.76
C VAL A 299 -11.31 -43.12 -42.14
N VAL A 300 -10.67 -42.61 -43.21
CA VAL A 300 -10.64 -41.18 -43.56
C VAL A 300 -12.04 -40.55 -43.72
N VAL A 301 -13.04 -41.29 -44.22
CA VAL A 301 -14.40 -40.74 -44.42
C VAL A 301 -15.15 -40.45 -43.12
N SER A 302 -14.73 -41.04 -42.00
CA SER A 302 -15.35 -40.87 -40.67
C SER A 302 -14.70 -39.73 -39.87
N PHE A 303 -13.52 -39.25 -40.30
CA PHE A 303 -12.74 -38.22 -39.61
C PHE A 303 -12.51 -36.96 -40.47
N LYS A 304 -12.98 -35.82 -39.99
CA LYS A 304 -12.62 -34.50 -40.54
C LYS A 304 -11.26 -34.08 -39.96
N LYS A 305 -10.22 -34.05 -40.79
CA LYS A 305 -8.94 -33.42 -40.43
C LYS A 305 -9.03 -31.91 -40.67
N LEU A 306 -8.70 -31.12 -39.66
CA LEU A 306 -8.66 -29.65 -39.71
C LEU A 306 -7.28 -29.14 -40.18
N ALA A 307 -7.22 -27.88 -40.59
CA ALA A 307 -6.00 -27.25 -41.11
C ALA A 307 -4.87 -27.18 -40.06
N ASP A 308 -5.23 -27.06 -38.78
CA ASP A 308 -4.33 -27.10 -37.62
C ASP A 308 -3.87 -28.52 -37.22
N GLY A 309 -4.29 -29.55 -37.97
CA GLY A 309 -3.93 -30.95 -37.72
C GLY A 309 -4.84 -31.70 -36.75
N ARG A 310 -5.86 -31.06 -36.14
CA ARG A 310 -6.85 -31.77 -35.31
C ARG A 310 -7.67 -32.75 -36.14
N PHE A 311 -8.01 -33.90 -35.55
CA PHE A 311 -8.92 -34.89 -36.14
C PHE A 311 -10.23 -34.91 -35.36
N VAL A 312 -11.35 -34.64 -36.05
CA VAL A 312 -12.70 -34.68 -35.49
C VAL A 312 -13.44 -35.89 -36.06
N TRP A 313 -13.89 -36.80 -35.19
CA TRP A 313 -14.82 -37.87 -35.54
C TRP A 313 -16.21 -37.26 -35.77
N VAL A 314 -16.70 -37.36 -37.00
CA VAL A 314 -17.92 -36.66 -37.46
C VAL A 314 -19.02 -37.60 -37.96
N ASN A 315 -18.68 -38.84 -38.32
CA ASN A 315 -19.62 -39.83 -38.79
C ASN A 315 -19.20 -41.25 -38.39
N LYS A 316 -20.16 -42.18 -38.39
CA LYS A 316 -19.96 -43.62 -38.24
C LYS A 316 -20.49 -44.33 -39.48
N SER A 317 -19.70 -45.21 -40.09
CA SER A 317 -20.10 -45.99 -41.28
C SER A 317 -20.02 -47.51 -41.07
N GLY A 318 -19.36 -47.97 -39.99
CA GLY A 318 -19.22 -49.39 -39.70
C GLY A 318 -20.45 -50.02 -39.03
N ASN A 319 -20.48 -51.36 -39.03
CA ASN A 319 -21.36 -52.11 -38.13
C ASN A 319 -21.05 -51.73 -36.68
N ILE A 320 -22.09 -51.52 -35.87
CA ILE A 320 -21.93 -51.01 -34.49
C ILE A 320 -21.34 -52.13 -33.61
N GLY A 321 -20.09 -51.98 -33.18
CA GLY A 321 -19.28 -53.10 -32.70
C GLY A 321 -19.10 -53.17 -31.18
N GLU A 322 -18.68 -52.09 -30.52
CA GLU A 322 -18.07 -52.21 -29.19
C GLU A 322 -18.30 -50.99 -28.28
N ASN A 323 -18.37 -51.22 -26.97
CA ASN A 323 -18.42 -50.18 -25.95
C ASN A 323 -17.00 -49.89 -25.46
N HIS A 324 -16.58 -48.63 -25.48
CA HIS A 324 -15.22 -48.21 -25.13
C HIS A 324 -15.23 -47.03 -24.16
N ALA A 325 -14.45 -47.11 -23.08
CA ALA A 325 -14.39 -46.08 -22.05
C ALA A 325 -13.25 -45.09 -22.32
N VAL A 326 -13.56 -43.80 -22.26
CA VAL A 326 -12.64 -42.70 -22.60
C VAL A 326 -12.77 -41.54 -21.62
N LEU A 327 -11.78 -40.64 -21.61
CA LEU A 327 -11.82 -39.40 -20.83
C LEU A 327 -12.15 -38.20 -21.73
N ILE A 328 -13.18 -37.44 -21.39
CA ILE A 328 -13.45 -36.12 -21.96
C ILE A 328 -12.67 -35.09 -21.16
N CYS A 329 -11.86 -34.29 -21.84
CA CYS A 329 -10.83 -33.45 -21.24
C CYS A 329 -10.74 -32.03 -21.81
N GLY A 330 -11.82 -31.59 -22.47
CA GLY A 330 -11.93 -30.27 -23.08
C GLY A 330 -13.08 -30.23 -24.08
N TYR A 331 -13.41 -29.03 -24.53
CA TYR A 331 -14.37 -28.79 -25.59
C TYR A 331 -13.92 -27.58 -26.42
N ASP A 332 -14.50 -27.44 -27.61
CA ASP A 332 -14.27 -26.30 -28.49
C ASP A 332 -15.56 -26.03 -29.27
N ASP A 333 -16.12 -24.84 -29.06
CA ASP A 333 -17.38 -24.41 -29.66
C ASP A 333 -17.21 -23.84 -31.09
N GLU A 334 -16.01 -23.51 -31.54
CA GLU A 334 -15.75 -23.14 -32.95
C GLU A 334 -15.86 -24.38 -33.85
N ILE A 335 -15.33 -25.51 -33.38
CA ILE A 335 -15.37 -26.80 -34.11
C ILE A 335 -16.51 -27.72 -33.66
N GLN A 336 -17.32 -27.28 -32.69
CA GLN A 336 -18.49 -27.98 -32.13
C GLN A 336 -18.15 -29.41 -31.66
N ALA A 337 -17.06 -29.57 -30.91
CA ALA A 337 -16.54 -30.89 -30.54
C ALA A 337 -15.95 -30.98 -29.13
N PHE A 338 -16.06 -32.18 -28.52
CA PHE A 338 -15.36 -32.52 -27.28
C PHE A 338 -13.98 -33.11 -27.57
N LYS A 339 -12.98 -32.76 -26.76
CA LYS A 339 -11.65 -33.37 -26.78
C LYS A 339 -11.66 -34.64 -25.92
N ILE A 340 -11.27 -35.75 -26.53
CA ILE A 340 -11.17 -37.06 -25.89
C ILE A 340 -9.70 -37.48 -25.79
N MET A 341 -9.31 -37.97 -24.63
CA MET A 341 -8.10 -38.76 -24.40
C MET A 341 -8.45 -40.25 -24.50
N ASN A 342 -7.75 -40.97 -25.37
CA ASN A 342 -7.92 -42.41 -25.59
C ASN A 342 -6.81 -43.21 -24.86
N SER A 343 -6.98 -44.53 -24.78
CA SER A 343 -6.08 -45.49 -24.12
C SER A 343 -5.41 -46.46 -25.09
N TRP A 344 -5.08 -46.02 -26.32
CA TRP A 344 -4.41 -46.80 -27.36
C TRP A 344 -3.02 -46.21 -27.75
N GLY A 345 -2.36 -45.58 -26.77
CA GLY A 345 -1.02 -45.03 -26.91
C GLY A 345 -0.91 -43.75 -27.73
N THR A 346 0.26 -43.10 -27.66
CA THR A 346 0.55 -41.86 -28.39
C THR A 346 0.64 -42.03 -29.91
N GLY A 347 0.86 -43.25 -30.41
CA GLY A 347 0.82 -43.57 -31.84
C GLY A 347 -0.59 -43.57 -32.47
N TRP A 348 -1.64 -43.38 -31.66
CA TRP A 348 -3.01 -43.33 -32.15
C TRP A 348 -3.51 -41.88 -32.34
N LEU A 349 -3.83 -41.53 -33.59
CA LEU A 349 -4.27 -40.20 -34.04
C LEU A 349 -3.38 -39.06 -33.49
N ASN A 350 -3.96 -38.06 -32.81
CA ASN A 350 -3.25 -36.86 -32.38
C ASN A 350 -2.59 -37.09 -31.02
N SER A 351 -1.48 -37.83 -31.00
CA SER A 351 -0.73 -38.16 -29.78
C SER A 351 -1.56 -38.90 -28.71
N GLY A 352 -2.52 -39.73 -29.13
CA GLY A 352 -3.49 -40.42 -28.25
C GLY A 352 -4.79 -39.66 -28.00
N PHE A 353 -4.96 -38.46 -28.59
CA PHE A 353 -6.18 -37.66 -28.52
C PHE A 353 -6.98 -37.67 -29.82
N VAL A 354 -8.28 -37.42 -29.69
CA VAL A 354 -9.23 -37.24 -30.80
C VAL A 354 -10.30 -36.23 -30.39
N TRP A 355 -10.93 -35.57 -31.35
CA TRP A 355 -12.12 -34.76 -31.11
C TRP A 355 -13.37 -35.52 -31.57
N ILE A 356 -14.51 -35.32 -30.91
CA ILE A 356 -15.81 -35.86 -31.33
C ILE A 356 -16.84 -34.74 -31.49
N ASP A 357 -17.49 -34.68 -32.65
CA ASP A 357 -18.59 -33.74 -32.91
C ASP A 357 -19.71 -33.89 -31.86
N TYR A 358 -20.26 -32.79 -31.35
CA TYR A 358 -21.28 -32.81 -30.29
C TYR A 358 -22.52 -33.63 -30.65
N LYS A 359 -22.98 -33.58 -31.92
CA LYS A 359 -24.14 -34.34 -32.39
C LYS A 359 -23.79 -35.81 -32.56
N LEU A 360 -22.55 -36.16 -32.88
CA LEU A 360 -22.11 -37.56 -32.86
C LEU A 360 -22.00 -38.07 -31.42
N PHE A 361 -21.41 -37.28 -30.52
CA PHE A 361 -21.23 -37.62 -29.10
C PHE A 361 -22.55 -38.02 -28.43
N SER A 362 -23.61 -37.20 -28.54
CA SER A 362 -24.92 -37.51 -27.95
C SER A 362 -25.55 -38.81 -28.49
N ARG A 363 -25.15 -39.27 -29.69
CA ARG A 363 -25.62 -40.53 -30.29
C ARG A 363 -24.78 -41.75 -29.91
N VAL A 364 -23.48 -41.59 -29.65
CA VAL A 364 -22.58 -42.72 -29.30
C VAL A 364 -22.47 -42.96 -27.80
N VAL A 365 -22.82 -42.00 -26.96
CA VAL A 365 -22.76 -42.11 -25.48
C VAL A 365 -23.99 -42.77 -24.84
N LEU A 366 -25.00 -43.10 -25.66
CA LEU A 366 -26.20 -43.82 -25.24
C LEU A 366 -26.01 -45.34 -25.44
N PRO A 367 -26.12 -46.17 -24.40
CA PRO A 367 -25.85 -47.61 -24.51
C PRO A 367 -26.90 -48.32 -25.38
N TYR A 368 -28.14 -47.83 -25.42
CA TYR A 368 -29.25 -48.39 -26.20
C TYR A 368 -30.14 -47.28 -26.80
N PRO A 369 -30.82 -47.51 -27.96
CA PRO A 369 -31.65 -46.49 -28.63
C PRO A 369 -32.85 -45.97 -27.84
N TYR A 370 -33.20 -46.64 -26.73
CA TYR A 370 -34.39 -46.36 -25.91
C TYR A 370 -34.05 -45.95 -24.47
N ILE A 371 -32.76 -45.76 -24.15
CA ILE A 371 -32.29 -45.38 -22.81
C ILE A 371 -31.55 -44.04 -22.93
N ASN A 372 -32.22 -42.95 -22.55
CA ASN A 372 -31.70 -41.58 -22.66
C ASN A 372 -30.67 -41.21 -21.58
N THR A 373 -30.37 -42.11 -20.64
CA THR A 373 -29.33 -41.88 -19.63
C THR A 373 -27.95 -42.23 -20.20
N PRO A 374 -27.05 -41.25 -20.40
CA PRO A 374 -25.71 -41.54 -20.88
C PRO A 374 -24.89 -42.28 -19.83
N GLU A 375 -23.86 -43.02 -20.25
CA GLU A 375 -22.81 -43.49 -19.33
C GLU A 375 -21.67 -42.47 -19.23
N ILE A 376 -22.02 -41.25 -18.77
CA ILE A 376 -21.08 -40.18 -18.42
C ILE A 376 -21.05 -40.03 -16.90
N PHE A 377 -19.87 -39.88 -16.31
CA PHE A 377 -19.69 -39.79 -14.87
C PHE A 377 -18.78 -38.62 -14.45
N MET A 378 -19.24 -37.89 -13.43
CA MET A 378 -18.53 -36.84 -12.71
C MET A 378 -17.90 -37.44 -11.45
N LEU A 379 -16.64 -37.09 -11.16
CA LEU A 379 -15.90 -37.57 -9.98
C LEU A 379 -15.68 -36.40 -9.03
N TYR A 380 -15.90 -36.62 -7.73
CA TYR A 380 -15.72 -35.60 -6.70
C TYR A 380 -14.48 -35.91 -5.85
N PRO A 381 -13.54 -34.96 -5.69
CA PRO A 381 -12.31 -35.19 -4.94
C PRO A 381 -12.60 -35.37 -3.45
N ARG A 382 -11.82 -36.21 -2.77
CA ARG A 382 -11.86 -36.32 -1.31
C ARG A 382 -11.05 -35.20 -0.68
N LEU A 383 -11.73 -34.09 -0.38
CA LEU A 383 -11.11 -32.94 0.28
C LEU A 383 -10.92 -33.19 1.79
N PRO A 384 -9.85 -32.65 2.41
CA PRO A 384 -9.64 -32.74 3.86
C PRO A 384 -10.74 -32.01 4.64
N LYS A 385 -11.15 -32.54 5.80
CA LYS A 385 -12.04 -31.84 6.75
C LYS A 385 -11.26 -30.81 7.57
N VAL A 386 -10.72 -29.82 6.88
CA VAL A 386 -10.06 -28.66 7.48
C VAL A 386 -10.90 -27.41 7.22
N THR A 387 -11.12 -26.64 8.28
CA THR A 387 -11.70 -25.30 8.24
C THR A 387 -10.59 -24.28 8.44
N VAL A 388 -10.52 -23.31 7.54
CA VAL A 388 -9.58 -22.18 7.64
C VAL A 388 -10.40 -20.89 7.72
N THR A 389 -10.05 -20.02 8.67
CA THR A 389 -10.66 -18.71 8.86
C THR A 389 -9.61 -17.65 8.61
N THR A 390 -9.89 -16.71 7.71
CA THR A 390 -9.11 -15.46 7.60
C THR A 390 -9.58 -14.51 8.70
N ILE A 391 -8.67 -13.78 9.33
CA ILE A 391 -8.98 -12.87 10.44
C ILE A 391 -8.58 -11.45 10.01
N ALA A 392 -9.42 -10.47 10.36
CA ALA A 392 -9.25 -9.05 10.02
C ALA A 392 -7.85 -8.51 10.36
N PRO A 393 -7.32 -7.56 9.57
CA PRO A 393 -5.94 -7.14 9.70
C PRO A 393 -5.77 -6.23 10.92
N THR A 394 -4.60 -6.28 11.56
CA THR A 394 -4.24 -5.39 12.67
C THR A 394 -2.89 -4.72 12.39
N ASN A 395 -2.47 -3.80 13.29
CA ASN A 395 -1.19 -3.09 13.21
C ASN A 395 -0.86 -2.54 11.81
N LEU A 396 -1.85 -1.87 11.19
CA LEU A 396 -1.66 -1.24 9.89
C LEU A 396 -0.56 -0.18 9.98
N THR A 397 0.40 -0.28 9.08
CA THR A 397 1.40 0.75 8.82
C THR A 397 1.22 1.23 7.38
N PRO A 398 1.93 2.28 6.93
CA PRO A 398 1.83 2.69 5.52
C PRO A 398 2.39 1.69 4.52
N THR A 399 3.26 0.76 4.95
CA THR A 399 3.94 -0.20 4.07
C THR A 399 3.77 -1.66 4.50
N GLY A 400 2.79 -1.95 5.36
CA GLY A 400 2.62 -3.29 5.92
C GLY A 400 1.42 -3.43 6.85
N ALA A 401 1.09 -4.68 7.17
CA ALA A 401 -0.03 -5.05 8.04
C ALA A 401 0.22 -6.39 8.73
N HIS A 402 -0.32 -6.56 9.94
CA HIS A 402 -0.34 -7.84 10.64
C HIS A 402 -1.58 -8.64 10.21
N LEU A 403 -1.38 -9.69 9.41
CA LEU A 403 -2.45 -10.50 8.84
C LEU A 403 -2.56 -11.83 9.60
N SER A 404 -3.78 -12.28 9.88
CA SER A 404 -4.03 -13.40 10.79
C SER A 404 -4.98 -14.44 10.20
N GLY A 405 -4.90 -15.66 10.72
CA GLY A 405 -5.80 -16.75 10.37
C GLY A 405 -5.91 -17.80 11.48
N SER A 406 -6.87 -18.71 11.34
CA SER A 406 -6.97 -19.89 12.21
C SER A 406 -7.37 -21.14 11.44
N VAL A 407 -6.89 -22.29 11.93
CA VAL A 407 -7.04 -23.61 11.29
C VAL A 407 -7.58 -24.61 12.30
N VAL A 408 -8.69 -25.26 11.93
CA VAL A 408 -9.31 -26.35 12.70
C VAL A 408 -9.35 -27.59 11.83
N VAL A 409 -8.80 -28.70 12.35
CA VAL A 409 -8.80 -30.01 11.70
C VAL A 409 -9.86 -30.89 12.37
N ALA A 410 -10.77 -31.45 11.57
CA ALA A 410 -11.89 -32.28 12.04
C ALA A 410 -11.79 -33.76 11.60
N ASP A 411 -10.63 -34.17 11.10
CA ASP A 411 -10.25 -35.55 10.78
C ASP A 411 -8.75 -35.79 11.08
N ALA A 412 -8.16 -36.85 10.50
CA ALA A 412 -6.76 -37.19 10.70
C ALA A 412 -5.79 -36.48 9.73
N SER A 413 -6.23 -35.46 8.97
CA SER A 413 -5.37 -34.74 8.03
C SER A 413 -4.18 -34.10 8.73
N LYS A 414 -2.98 -34.28 8.19
CA LYS A 414 -1.75 -33.69 8.70
C LYS A 414 -1.56 -32.31 8.09
N ILE A 415 -1.54 -31.27 8.93
CA ILE A 415 -1.07 -29.94 8.50
C ILE A 415 0.42 -30.05 8.13
N ILE A 416 0.75 -29.63 6.91
CA ILE A 416 2.13 -29.48 6.44
C ILE A 416 2.57 -28.02 6.57
N GLU A 417 1.65 -27.08 6.36
CA GLU A 417 1.93 -25.64 6.38
C GLU A 417 0.64 -24.82 6.59
N THR A 418 0.74 -23.69 7.28
CA THR A 418 -0.26 -22.63 7.35
C THR A 418 0.36 -21.32 6.90
N GLY A 419 -0.45 -20.36 6.44
CA GLY A 419 0.07 -19.07 6.00
C GLY A 419 -1.00 -18.11 5.48
N ILE A 420 -0.57 -16.95 4.99
CA ILE A 420 -1.41 -15.98 4.29
C ILE A 420 -0.95 -15.89 2.84
N CYS A 421 -1.88 -15.77 1.90
CA CYS A 421 -1.61 -15.32 0.53
C CYS A 421 -2.38 -14.03 0.23
N TYR A 422 -1.75 -13.08 -0.46
CA TYR A 422 -2.31 -11.77 -0.79
C TYR A 422 -1.98 -11.33 -2.23
N SER A 423 -2.84 -10.51 -2.81
CA SER A 423 -2.72 -9.94 -4.17
C SER A 423 -3.57 -8.67 -4.28
N ILE A 424 -3.38 -7.88 -5.35
CA ILE A 424 -4.38 -6.85 -5.73
C ILE A 424 -5.66 -7.50 -6.27
N ASP A 425 -5.55 -8.68 -6.89
CA ASP A 425 -6.67 -9.44 -7.46
C ASP A 425 -7.47 -10.18 -6.37
N PRO A 426 -8.80 -10.30 -6.50
CA PRO A 426 -9.64 -11.02 -5.55
C PRO A 426 -9.33 -12.53 -5.50
N ASP A 427 -9.63 -13.15 -4.36
CA ASP A 427 -9.47 -14.59 -4.12
C ASP A 427 -8.04 -15.14 -4.35
N PRO A 428 -6.97 -14.53 -3.78
CA PRO A 428 -5.59 -14.98 -3.96
C PRO A 428 -5.39 -16.44 -3.52
N THR A 429 -4.46 -17.14 -4.18
CA THR A 429 -4.07 -18.52 -3.86
C THR A 429 -2.55 -18.65 -3.85
N THR A 430 -2.01 -19.69 -3.21
CA THR A 430 -0.55 -19.94 -3.15
C THR A 430 0.11 -20.25 -4.51
N GLY A 431 -0.66 -20.42 -5.59
CA GLY A 431 -0.14 -20.73 -6.93
C GLY A 431 -0.76 -19.90 -8.07
N SER A 432 -1.48 -18.82 -7.77
CA SER A 432 -2.10 -17.96 -8.80
C SER A 432 -1.03 -17.21 -9.59
N THR A 433 -0.97 -17.40 -10.91
CA THR A 433 -0.11 -16.62 -11.83
C THR A 433 -0.70 -15.25 -12.20
N LEU A 434 -1.46 -14.65 -11.27
CA LEU A 434 -1.96 -13.27 -11.38
C LEU A 434 -0.97 -12.30 -10.72
N SER A 435 -1.01 -11.03 -11.15
CA SER A 435 0.16 -10.15 -11.30
C SER A 435 1.10 -9.99 -10.09
N THR A 436 0.60 -10.12 -8.85
CA THR A 436 1.38 -9.89 -7.62
C THR A 436 1.06 -10.85 -6.48
N THR A 437 0.68 -12.10 -6.75
CA THR A 437 0.29 -13.02 -5.67
C THR A 437 1.49 -13.49 -4.84
N THR A 438 1.59 -13.03 -3.58
CA THR A 438 2.64 -13.41 -2.64
C THR A 438 2.06 -14.29 -1.52
N SER A 439 2.84 -15.25 -1.01
CA SER A 439 2.44 -16.06 0.14
C SER A 439 3.53 -16.16 1.20
N VAL A 440 3.14 -16.11 2.46
CA VAL A 440 4.04 -16.14 3.63
C VAL A 440 3.62 -17.29 4.53
N SER A 441 4.60 -18.15 4.86
CA SER A 441 4.43 -19.32 5.73
C SER A 441 4.46 -18.92 7.20
N ALA A 442 3.57 -19.48 8.01
CA ALA A 442 3.36 -19.12 9.42
C ALA A 442 3.58 -20.28 10.42
N GLY A 443 3.60 -21.53 9.95
CA GLY A 443 3.79 -22.71 10.80
C GLY A 443 3.30 -23.99 10.17
N THR A 444 3.29 -25.09 10.93
CA THR A 444 2.89 -26.43 10.45
C THR A 444 1.86 -27.12 11.37
N ALA A 445 1.13 -26.35 12.17
CA ALA A 445 0.22 -26.84 13.20
C ALA A 445 -1.18 -26.20 13.08
N ALA A 446 -2.19 -26.85 13.67
CA ALA A 446 -3.52 -26.28 13.80
C ALA A 446 -3.57 -25.21 14.91
N GLY A 447 -4.59 -24.35 14.90
CA GLY A 447 -4.74 -23.22 15.81
C GLY A 447 -4.67 -21.87 15.09
N ASN A 448 -4.44 -20.81 15.85
CA ASN A 448 -4.28 -19.45 15.33
C ASN A 448 -2.84 -19.22 14.86
N PHE A 449 -2.67 -18.44 13.80
CA PHE A 449 -1.37 -18.01 13.30
C PHE A 449 -1.48 -16.60 12.69
N SER A 450 -0.35 -15.92 12.58
CA SER A 450 -0.27 -14.61 11.94
C SER A 450 1.08 -14.37 11.28
N VAL A 451 1.13 -13.39 10.38
CA VAL A 451 2.33 -12.94 9.67
C VAL A 451 2.33 -11.42 9.57
N ASP A 452 3.49 -10.81 9.71
CA ASP A 452 3.70 -9.42 9.34
C ASP A 452 4.03 -9.35 7.84
N VAL A 453 3.15 -8.70 7.08
CA VAL A 453 3.40 -8.42 5.66
C VAL A 453 4.01 -7.03 5.55
N THR A 454 5.12 -6.93 4.82
CA THR A 454 5.87 -5.69 4.57
C THR A 454 5.89 -5.38 3.07
N GLU A 455 6.50 -4.25 2.69
CA GLU A 455 6.64 -3.80 1.29
C GLU A 455 5.32 -3.58 0.53
N LEU A 456 4.21 -3.41 1.26
CA LEU A 456 2.93 -3.03 0.65
C LEU A 456 3.00 -1.59 0.13
N THR A 457 2.50 -1.35 -1.07
CA THR A 457 2.29 0.02 -1.58
C THR A 457 1.28 0.77 -0.71
N THR A 458 1.69 1.92 -0.20
CA THR A 458 0.85 2.80 0.65
C THR A 458 -0.45 3.20 -0.04
N GLY A 459 -1.56 3.19 0.72
CA GLY A 459 -2.90 3.54 0.23
C GLY A 459 -3.53 2.59 -0.80
N LEU A 460 -2.80 1.57 -1.29
CA LEU A 460 -3.33 0.59 -2.24
C LEU A 460 -4.01 -0.58 -1.50
N SER A 461 -5.25 -0.91 -1.86
CA SER A 461 -5.95 -2.06 -1.28
C SER A 461 -5.43 -3.38 -1.84
N TYR A 462 -5.31 -4.38 -0.96
CA TYR A 462 -4.97 -5.77 -1.28
C TYR A 462 -6.05 -6.70 -0.77
N ASN A 463 -6.33 -7.74 -1.55
CA ASN A 463 -7.08 -8.92 -1.13
C ASN A 463 -6.13 -9.91 -0.45
N TYR A 464 -6.57 -10.58 0.62
CA TYR A 464 -5.79 -11.62 1.29
C TYR A 464 -6.66 -12.74 1.87
N ARG A 465 -6.04 -13.92 2.02
CA ARG A 465 -6.66 -15.15 2.52
C ARG A 465 -5.70 -15.94 3.39
N ALA A 466 -6.19 -16.44 4.51
CA ALA A 466 -5.52 -17.49 5.25
C ALA A 466 -5.59 -18.82 4.48
N TYR A 467 -4.55 -19.65 4.60
CA TYR A 467 -4.53 -20.99 4.01
C TYR A 467 -3.89 -22.03 4.94
N ALA A 468 -4.22 -23.29 4.70
CA ALA A 468 -3.53 -24.45 5.26
C ALA A 468 -3.32 -25.52 4.18
N ARG A 469 -2.08 -25.94 4.02
CA ARG A 469 -1.67 -27.07 3.18
C ARG A 469 -1.57 -28.32 4.04
N THR A 470 -2.20 -29.38 3.57
CA THR A 470 -2.23 -30.70 4.22
C THR A 470 -1.62 -31.77 3.32
N ASP A 471 -1.47 -32.99 3.84
CA ASP A 471 -1.17 -34.19 3.07
C ASP A 471 -2.25 -34.57 2.04
N GLN A 472 -3.45 -33.97 2.13
CA GLN A 472 -4.60 -34.18 1.25
C GLN A 472 -4.92 -32.97 0.34
N GLY A 473 -4.12 -31.90 0.40
CA GLY A 473 -4.31 -30.67 -0.41
C GLY A 473 -4.42 -29.38 0.40
N ILE A 474 -4.71 -28.26 -0.28
CA ILE A 474 -4.76 -26.92 0.32
C ILE A 474 -6.23 -26.47 0.56
N VAL A 475 -6.49 -25.88 1.72
CA VAL A 475 -7.76 -25.20 2.05
C VAL A 475 -7.48 -23.73 2.32
N TYR A 476 -8.35 -22.85 1.82
CA TYR A 476 -8.30 -21.40 2.00
C TYR A 476 -9.49 -20.90 2.83
N GLY A 477 -9.27 -19.86 3.62
CA GLY A 477 -10.31 -19.09 4.28
C GLY A 477 -11.09 -18.19 3.33
N HIS A 478 -11.97 -17.37 3.89
CA HIS A 478 -12.71 -16.35 3.13
C HIS A 478 -11.78 -15.21 2.69
N ASN A 479 -12.13 -14.54 1.59
CA ASN A 479 -11.42 -13.37 1.11
C ASN A 479 -11.68 -12.16 2.02
N MET A 480 -10.63 -11.43 2.36
CA MET A 480 -10.67 -10.17 3.10
C MET A 480 -9.84 -9.11 2.39
N GLU A 481 -10.15 -7.83 2.63
CA GLU A 481 -9.37 -6.71 2.10
C GLU A 481 -8.55 -6.05 3.21
N VAL A 482 -7.40 -5.49 2.83
CA VAL A 482 -6.53 -4.66 3.68
C VAL A 482 -6.00 -3.48 2.87
N THR A 483 -6.10 -2.28 3.43
CA THR A 483 -5.52 -1.05 2.86
C THR A 483 -4.48 -0.54 3.85
N PRO A 484 -3.18 -0.50 3.51
CA PRO A 484 -2.15 0.15 4.32
C PRO A 484 -2.47 1.63 4.51
N MET A 485 -1.94 2.23 5.58
CA MET A 485 -2.11 3.66 5.81
C MET A 485 -1.56 4.50 4.64
N ASN A 486 -2.09 5.71 4.45
CA ASN A 486 -1.49 6.66 3.52
C ASN A 486 -0.18 7.21 4.09
N ALA A 487 0.85 7.29 3.26
CA ALA A 487 2.09 7.94 3.61
C ALA A 487 1.88 9.46 3.73
N THR A 488 2.63 10.11 4.61
CA THR A 488 2.57 11.57 4.81
C THR A 488 3.93 12.21 4.64
N ILE A 489 3.98 13.54 4.67
CA ILE A 489 5.25 14.27 4.85
C ILE A 489 5.91 13.86 6.18
N PRO A 490 7.25 13.95 6.31
CA PRO A 490 7.96 13.55 7.53
C PRO A 490 7.62 14.44 8.72
N VAL A 491 7.59 13.88 9.93
CA VAL A 491 7.43 14.66 11.17
C VAL A 491 8.78 14.79 11.87
N LEU A 492 9.16 16.01 12.22
CA LEU A 492 10.44 16.32 12.86
C LEU A 492 10.34 17.52 13.81
N THR A 493 11.37 17.69 14.63
CA THR A 493 11.57 18.88 15.49
C THR A 493 12.88 19.57 15.15
N THR A 494 12.99 20.87 15.41
CA THR A 494 14.23 21.64 15.24
C THR A 494 15.03 21.61 16.54
N ILE A 495 16.30 21.23 16.45
CA ILE A 495 17.21 21.13 17.60
C ILE A 495 17.66 22.55 18.00
N PRO A 496 17.64 22.91 19.31
CA PRO A 496 18.11 24.21 19.79
C PRO A 496 19.50 24.59 19.29
N VAL A 497 19.73 25.89 19.07
CA VAL A 497 21.03 26.37 18.58
C VAL A 497 22.10 26.30 19.67
N THR A 498 23.30 25.89 19.26
CA THR A 498 24.52 25.82 20.07
C THR A 498 25.71 26.43 19.30
N GLY A 499 26.86 26.61 19.94
CA GLY A 499 28.08 27.03 19.26
C GLY A 499 28.04 28.42 18.61
N LEU A 500 27.19 29.33 19.09
CA LEU A 500 27.00 30.67 18.51
C LEU A 500 28.27 31.52 18.59
N THR A 501 28.73 31.98 17.43
CA THR A 501 29.78 32.98 17.22
C THR A 501 29.21 34.21 16.49
N GLN A 502 30.04 35.17 16.09
CA GLN A 502 29.59 36.33 15.30
C GLN A 502 29.21 36.00 13.85
N THR A 503 29.70 34.88 13.30
CA THR A 503 29.50 34.48 11.89
C THR A 503 28.88 33.09 11.72
N ASP A 504 28.85 32.25 12.76
CA ASP A 504 28.52 30.83 12.64
C ASP A 504 27.75 30.33 13.88
N ALA A 505 26.93 29.29 13.70
CA ALA A 505 26.25 28.59 14.79
C ALA A 505 25.94 27.13 14.38
N ILE A 506 25.48 26.28 15.32
CA ILE A 506 25.14 24.88 15.05
C ILE A 506 23.71 24.61 15.51
N SER A 507 22.88 24.07 14.63
CA SER A 507 21.53 23.57 14.93
C SER A 507 21.30 22.28 14.15
N GLY A 508 20.06 21.86 13.96
CA GLY A 508 19.76 20.56 13.36
C GLY A 508 18.29 20.20 13.44
N GLY A 509 17.98 18.96 13.07
CA GLY A 509 16.64 18.39 13.18
C GLY A 509 16.66 17.00 13.82
N ASN A 510 15.53 16.61 14.38
CA ASN A 510 15.27 15.24 14.82
C ASN A 510 14.04 14.70 14.11
N ILE A 511 14.23 13.79 13.14
CA ILE A 511 13.15 13.15 12.38
C ILE A 511 12.53 12.08 13.27
N LEU A 512 11.29 12.33 13.71
CA LEU A 512 10.54 11.47 14.63
C LEU A 512 9.93 10.27 13.89
N ASN A 513 9.47 10.47 12.65
CA ASN A 513 9.01 9.42 11.76
C ASN A 513 9.02 9.86 10.28
N GLU A 514 9.08 8.88 9.38
CA GLU A 514 9.04 9.10 7.91
C GLU A 514 7.63 8.84 7.32
N VAL A 515 6.73 8.29 8.14
CA VAL A 515 5.34 7.92 7.80
C VAL A 515 5.20 7.30 6.40
N GLY A 516 5.89 6.19 6.16
CA GLY A 516 5.65 5.35 4.99
C GLY A 516 6.40 5.70 3.71
N ALA A 517 7.05 6.85 3.64
CA ALA A 517 7.87 7.23 2.50
C ALA A 517 9.26 7.69 2.98
N PRO A 518 10.36 7.05 2.53
CA PRO A 518 11.70 7.28 3.07
C PRO A 518 12.16 8.72 2.85
N VAL A 519 12.88 9.28 3.83
CA VAL A 519 13.44 10.63 3.73
C VAL A 519 14.61 10.63 2.75
N THR A 520 14.45 11.34 1.64
CA THR A 520 15.43 11.47 0.55
C THR A 520 16.35 12.68 0.74
N SER A 521 15.93 13.68 1.51
CA SER A 521 16.71 14.87 1.82
C SER A 521 16.31 15.46 3.18
N ARG A 522 17.26 16.04 3.90
CA ARG A 522 17.02 16.76 5.16
C ARG A 522 17.98 17.92 5.31
N GLY A 523 17.68 18.87 6.19
CA GLY A 523 18.54 20.03 6.33
C GLY A 523 17.98 21.09 7.27
N LEU A 524 18.54 22.29 7.13
CA LEU A 524 18.21 23.45 7.94
C LEU A 524 18.02 24.66 7.04
N ALA A 525 16.95 25.40 7.27
CA ALA A 525 16.69 26.69 6.65
C ALA A 525 16.68 27.76 7.74
N TRP A 526 17.31 28.92 7.49
CA TRP A 526 17.33 30.04 8.43
C TRP A 526 17.21 31.38 7.72
N SER A 527 16.73 32.38 8.46
CA SER A 527 16.26 33.65 7.91
C SER A 527 16.36 34.77 8.94
N ILE A 528 16.34 36.03 8.51
CA ILE A 528 16.02 37.16 9.40
C ILE A 528 14.51 37.47 9.48
N TYR A 529 13.68 36.69 8.76
CA TYR A 529 12.22 36.77 8.71
C TYR A 529 11.54 35.46 9.19
N PRO A 530 10.39 35.54 9.89
CA PRO A 530 9.68 34.37 10.42
C PRO A 530 8.99 33.54 9.33
N ASN A 531 8.49 32.36 9.71
CA ASN A 531 7.83 31.37 8.85
C ASN A 531 8.75 30.80 7.76
N VAL A 532 9.95 30.38 8.18
CA VAL A 532 10.98 29.88 7.26
C VAL A 532 10.51 28.62 6.53
N THR A 533 10.75 28.59 5.22
CA THR A 533 10.53 27.44 4.34
C THR A 533 11.69 27.29 3.34
N GLN A 534 11.76 26.14 2.66
CA GLN A 534 12.71 25.92 1.55
C GLN A 534 12.49 26.90 0.38
N ALA A 535 11.25 27.35 0.15
CA ALA A 535 10.90 28.21 -0.97
C ALA A 535 11.11 29.71 -0.69
N SER A 536 11.22 30.11 0.59
CA SER A 536 11.19 31.52 0.97
C SER A 536 12.55 32.24 0.90
N LEU A 537 13.68 31.52 0.72
CA LEU A 537 15.02 32.06 0.97
C LEU A 537 16.11 31.45 0.07
N ALA A 538 17.17 32.23 -0.18
CA ALA A 538 18.40 31.75 -0.81
C ALA A 538 19.35 31.02 0.18
N ASP A 539 19.19 31.24 1.49
CA ASP A 539 20.16 30.87 2.52
C ASP A 539 19.76 29.61 3.32
N TYR A 540 19.53 28.49 2.62
CA TYR A 540 19.35 27.17 3.25
C TYR A 540 20.53 26.24 2.96
N LYS A 541 20.94 25.43 3.95
CA LYS A 541 21.88 24.32 3.71
C LYS A 541 21.16 22.98 3.74
N ILE A 542 21.25 22.27 2.63
CA ILE A 542 20.85 20.88 2.52
C ILE A 542 21.96 20.02 3.13
N ALA A 543 21.59 19.11 4.04
CA ALA A 543 22.43 17.99 4.42
C ALA A 543 21.97 16.79 3.59
N ASN A 544 22.58 16.58 2.41
CA ASN A 544 22.27 15.48 1.46
C ASN A 544 22.57 14.10 2.08
N THR A 545 21.74 13.70 3.04
CA THR A 545 21.82 12.46 3.82
C THR A 545 20.41 11.95 4.00
N ALA A 546 20.17 10.70 3.61
CA ALA A 546 18.90 10.03 3.82
C ALA A 546 18.75 9.56 5.29
N GLY A 547 17.53 9.17 5.66
CA GLY A 547 17.23 8.46 6.90
C GLY A 547 16.81 9.32 8.09
N THR A 548 16.58 8.64 9.22
CA THR A 548 15.88 9.14 10.41
C THR A 548 16.82 9.67 11.49
N GLY A 549 16.24 10.07 12.64
CA GLY A 549 16.96 10.45 13.85
C GLY A 549 17.48 11.89 13.84
N GLN A 550 18.44 12.16 14.72
CA GLN A 550 19.07 13.46 14.88
C GLN A 550 20.16 13.71 13.83
N TYR A 551 20.21 14.93 13.32
CA TYR A 551 21.27 15.43 12.46
C TYR A 551 21.58 16.89 12.81
N THR A 552 22.82 17.34 12.59
CA THR A 552 23.25 18.72 12.82
C THR A 552 23.75 19.38 11.53
N VAL A 553 23.61 20.70 11.46
CA VAL A 553 24.04 21.55 10.35
C VAL A 553 24.67 22.82 10.91
N ASN A 554 25.82 23.20 10.35
CA ASN A 554 26.46 24.48 10.65
C ASN A 554 25.77 25.60 9.86
N LEU A 555 25.19 26.56 10.58
CA LEU A 555 24.84 27.87 10.05
C LEU A 555 26.14 28.65 9.89
N THR A 556 26.34 29.29 8.74
CA THR A 556 27.58 30.01 8.39
C THR A 556 27.23 31.33 7.71
N ASN A 557 28.15 32.30 7.74
CA ASN A 557 27.98 33.66 7.21
C ASN A 557 26.81 34.45 7.84
N LEU A 558 26.54 34.21 9.12
CA LEU A 558 25.58 35.00 9.90
C LEU A 558 25.99 36.49 9.89
N LEU A 559 24.99 37.33 9.69
CA LEU A 559 25.07 38.78 9.65
C LEU A 559 24.63 39.36 11.01
N ALA A 560 24.85 40.66 11.23
CA ALA A 560 24.47 41.38 12.44
C ALA A 560 22.94 41.68 12.50
N SER A 561 22.12 40.64 12.33
CA SER A 561 20.67 40.72 12.51
C SER A 561 20.29 40.71 13.99
N PRO A 562 19.24 41.42 14.44
CA PRO A 562 18.73 41.27 15.80
C PRO A 562 18.28 39.83 16.12
N ASN A 563 17.72 39.12 15.13
CA ASN A 563 17.26 37.74 15.26
C ASN A 563 17.42 36.97 13.94
N TYR A 564 17.68 35.68 14.06
CA TYR A 564 17.46 34.68 13.03
C TYR A 564 16.33 33.74 13.43
N TYR A 565 15.51 33.32 12.48
CA TYR A 565 14.52 32.25 12.61
C TYR A 565 15.11 31.01 11.94
N VAL A 566 15.02 29.85 12.61
CA VAL A 566 15.68 28.61 12.19
C VAL A 566 14.68 27.46 12.22
N ARG A 567 14.65 26.65 11.15
CA ARG A 567 13.79 25.47 11.04
C ARG A 567 14.51 24.30 10.39
N ALA A 568 14.37 23.12 11.00
CA ALA A 568 14.69 21.85 10.39
C ALA A 568 13.67 21.50 9.31
N PHE A 569 14.10 20.85 8.23
CA PHE A 569 13.22 20.28 7.22
C PHE A 569 13.65 18.87 6.82
N ALA A 570 12.69 18.05 6.39
CA ALA A 570 12.92 16.74 5.78
C ALA A 570 11.92 16.49 4.65
N THR A 571 12.39 15.89 3.56
CA THR A 571 11.61 15.66 2.33
C THR A 571 11.57 14.17 2.02
N ASN A 572 10.37 13.68 1.69
CA ASN A 572 10.15 12.35 1.11
C ASN A 572 9.33 12.48 -0.19
N SER A 573 8.85 11.37 -0.76
CA SER A 573 8.05 11.38 -2.00
C SER A 573 6.67 12.04 -1.88
N ILE A 574 6.20 12.33 -0.66
CA ILE A 574 4.93 13.02 -0.41
C ILE A 574 5.13 14.55 -0.30
N GLY A 575 6.28 15.00 0.21
CA GLY A 575 6.63 16.41 0.30
C GLY A 575 7.62 16.74 1.42
N THR A 576 7.75 18.02 1.74
CA THR A 576 8.66 18.53 2.78
C THR A 576 7.91 18.84 4.08
N GLY A 577 8.26 18.11 5.14
CA GLY A 577 7.90 18.42 6.52
C GLY A 577 8.88 19.42 7.15
N TYR A 578 8.40 20.16 8.15
CA TYR A 578 9.20 21.17 8.86
C TYR A 578 9.06 21.03 10.38
N GLY A 579 10.16 21.26 11.09
CA GLY A 579 10.15 21.38 12.55
C GLY A 579 9.51 22.67 13.05
N ASN A 580 9.43 22.78 14.37
CA ASN A 580 9.11 24.03 15.08
C ASN A 580 10.13 25.13 14.73
N GLU A 581 9.66 26.37 14.62
CA GLU A 581 10.56 27.52 14.45
C GLU A 581 11.22 27.86 15.79
N ILE A 582 12.53 28.12 15.76
CA ILE A 582 13.29 28.62 16.90
C ILE A 582 13.99 29.92 16.53
N THR A 583 14.18 30.80 17.52
CA THR A 583 14.85 32.08 17.33
C THR A 583 16.29 32.02 17.83
N LEU A 584 17.21 32.58 17.06
CA LEU A 584 18.63 32.71 17.34
C LEU A 584 19.02 34.20 17.38
N PRO A 585 19.38 34.78 18.55
CA PRO A 585 19.95 36.11 18.58
C PRO A 585 21.35 36.11 17.96
N SER A 586 21.79 37.25 17.41
CA SER A 586 23.20 37.40 17.02
C SER A 586 24.12 37.53 18.25
N LYS A 587 25.37 37.11 18.09
CA LYS A 587 26.41 37.37 19.09
C LYS A 587 26.73 38.86 19.11
N ALA A 588 26.81 39.43 20.32
CA ALA A 588 27.25 40.80 20.56
C ALA A 588 28.69 41.03 20.05
N ASP A 589 29.01 42.29 19.80
CA ASP A 589 30.38 42.72 19.50
C ASP A 589 31.30 42.47 20.71
N ASP A 590 32.55 42.13 20.44
CA ASP A 590 33.59 42.03 21.45
C ASP A 590 34.17 43.42 21.75
N VAL A 591 34.94 43.56 22.84
CA VAL A 591 35.51 44.85 23.27
C VAL A 591 37.03 44.78 23.34
N PHE A 592 37.68 45.73 22.66
CA PHE A 592 39.10 46.04 22.78
C PHE A 592 39.28 47.30 23.64
N THR A 593 40.15 47.28 24.65
CA THR A 593 40.52 48.47 25.42
C THR A 593 41.91 48.93 25.00
N ASP A 594 42.03 50.18 24.56
CA ASP A 594 43.32 50.77 24.20
C ASP A 594 44.10 51.12 25.47
N GLY A 595 45.29 50.54 25.63
CA GLY A 595 46.14 50.77 26.79
C GLY A 595 46.76 52.17 26.88
N ARG A 596 46.61 53.01 25.84
CA ARG A 596 47.19 54.37 25.78
C ARG A 596 46.30 55.43 26.44
N ASP A 597 44.98 55.26 26.40
CA ASP A 597 44.00 56.19 26.96
C ASP A 597 42.91 55.51 27.82
N GLY A 598 42.87 54.18 27.86
CA GLY A 598 41.85 53.40 28.56
C GLY A 598 40.50 53.33 27.82
N GLN A 599 40.40 53.84 26.59
CA GLN A 599 39.15 53.88 25.85
C GLN A 599 38.79 52.50 25.28
N ALA A 600 37.53 52.11 25.47
CA ALA A 600 36.97 50.87 24.97
C ALA A 600 36.37 51.06 23.57
N TYR A 601 36.71 50.15 22.66
CA TYR A 601 36.25 50.09 21.27
C TYR A 601 35.61 48.73 21.01
N THR A 602 34.37 48.73 20.53
CA THR A 602 33.69 47.53 20.07
C THR A 602 34.26 47.05 18.74
N HIS A 603 34.32 45.74 18.54
CA HIS A 603 34.74 45.13 17.29
C HIS A 603 34.02 43.80 17.02
N ARG A 604 33.92 43.42 15.74
CA ARG A 604 33.37 42.13 15.34
C ARG A 604 34.04 41.57 14.10
N LYS A 605 33.92 40.26 13.92
CA LYS A 605 34.26 39.57 12.68
C LYS A 605 33.19 39.86 11.61
N ILE A 606 33.63 40.30 10.43
CA ILE A 606 32.80 40.49 9.23
C ILE A 606 33.51 39.75 8.09
N GLY A 607 32.94 38.63 7.65
CA GLY A 607 33.61 37.70 6.75
C GLY A 607 34.88 37.13 7.37
N THR A 608 36.03 37.37 6.75
CA THR A 608 37.34 36.90 7.23
C THR A 608 38.07 37.89 8.14
N GLN A 609 37.64 39.15 8.20
CA GLN A 609 38.32 40.24 8.91
C GLN A 609 37.65 40.59 10.23
N VAL A 610 38.41 41.15 11.17
CA VAL A 610 37.85 41.76 12.40
C VAL A 610 37.94 43.28 12.29
N TRP A 611 36.79 43.94 12.32
CA TRP A 611 36.64 45.39 12.14
C TRP A 611 36.20 46.05 13.45
N MET A 612 36.76 47.23 13.75
CA MET A 612 36.17 48.12 14.76
C MET A 612 34.77 48.55 14.35
N THR A 613 33.79 48.38 15.25
CA THR A 613 32.37 48.69 15.00
C THR A 613 31.96 50.07 15.51
N GLN A 614 32.89 50.87 16.04
CA GLN A 614 32.74 52.32 16.19
C GLN A 614 33.94 53.07 15.61
N ASN A 615 33.79 54.37 15.34
CA ASN A 615 34.88 55.22 14.87
C ASN A 615 35.92 55.44 15.99
N PHE A 616 37.20 55.49 15.62
CA PHE A 616 38.31 55.63 16.56
C PHE A 616 38.42 57.05 17.14
N ASN A 617 38.78 57.21 18.41
CA ASN A 617 38.61 58.48 19.15
C ASN A 617 39.78 58.86 20.08
N TYR A 618 40.90 58.13 20.01
CA TYR A 618 42.17 58.46 20.67
C TYR A 618 42.70 59.84 20.28
N GLU A 619 43.27 60.57 21.24
CA GLU A 619 43.86 61.89 21.02
C GLU A 619 45.40 61.81 20.89
N PRO A 620 45.97 61.70 19.67
CA PRO A 620 47.40 61.86 19.46
C PRO A 620 47.83 63.31 19.67
N ALA A 621 49.11 63.51 20.02
CA ALA A 621 49.69 64.83 20.32
C ALA A 621 49.54 65.89 19.21
N SER A 622 49.32 65.47 17.95
CA SER A 622 48.87 66.36 16.88
C SER A 622 48.16 65.57 15.78
N GLY A 623 47.48 66.27 14.86
CA GLY A 623 46.91 65.66 13.65
C GLY A 623 45.54 64.98 13.83
N SER A 624 44.84 65.22 14.93
CA SER A 624 43.42 64.86 15.10
C SER A 624 42.58 66.07 15.51
N VAL A 625 41.29 66.06 15.17
CA VAL A 625 40.30 67.07 15.56
C VAL A 625 38.93 66.46 15.83
N CYS A 626 38.15 67.12 16.70
CA CYS A 626 36.70 66.91 16.78
C CYS A 626 35.98 67.77 15.74
N TYR A 627 34.85 67.30 15.21
CA TYR A 627 34.02 68.12 14.32
C TYR A 627 33.52 69.37 15.07
N ASP A 628 33.66 70.55 14.46
CA ASP A 628 33.45 71.87 15.08
C ASP A 628 34.20 72.07 16.42
N ASN A 629 35.33 71.38 16.60
CA ASN A 629 36.10 71.34 17.84
C ASN A 629 35.28 70.94 19.09
N SER A 630 34.20 70.16 18.91
CA SER A 630 33.25 69.78 19.96
C SER A 630 33.47 68.37 20.48
N THR A 631 33.74 68.22 21.78
CA THR A 631 33.88 66.90 22.44
C THR A 631 32.63 66.04 22.31
N THR A 632 31.43 66.65 22.29
CA THR A 632 30.16 65.96 22.01
C THR A 632 30.14 65.32 20.62
N ASN A 633 30.71 65.98 19.60
CA ASN A 633 30.83 65.40 18.26
C ASN A 633 31.86 64.26 18.23
N CYS A 634 32.98 64.38 18.95
CA CYS A 634 33.93 63.28 19.13
C CYS A 634 33.29 62.05 19.79
N ASN A 635 32.57 62.24 20.90
CA ASN A 635 31.89 61.14 21.59
C ASN A 635 30.82 60.44 20.73
N LYS A 636 30.25 61.14 19.75
CA LYS A 636 29.22 60.59 18.85
C LYS A 636 29.79 59.99 17.56
N TYR A 637 30.76 60.64 16.93
CA TYR A 637 31.25 60.32 15.58
C TYR A 637 32.70 59.86 15.54
N GLY A 638 33.39 59.80 16.69
CA GLY A 638 34.84 59.63 16.78
C GLY A 638 35.61 60.90 16.39
N ARG A 639 36.94 60.82 16.46
CA ARG A 639 37.84 61.87 15.97
C ARG A 639 38.03 61.75 14.46
N MET A 640 38.32 62.88 13.84
CA MET A 640 38.84 62.94 12.48
C MET A 640 40.36 63.13 12.52
N TYR A 641 41.08 62.39 11.70
CA TYR A 641 42.55 62.33 11.72
C TYR A 641 43.10 62.74 10.36
N ARG A 642 44.21 63.47 10.38
CA ARG A 642 45.08 63.63 9.21
C ARG A 642 45.66 62.28 8.82
N TRP A 643 45.92 62.03 7.53
CA TRP A 643 46.23 60.68 7.05
C TRP A 643 47.46 60.04 7.74
N ASP A 644 48.53 60.81 7.93
CA ASP A 644 49.73 60.39 8.66
C ASP A 644 49.44 60.07 10.14
N ALA A 645 48.60 60.89 10.79
CA ALA A 645 48.15 60.64 12.15
C ALA A 645 47.22 59.42 12.25
N ALA A 646 46.40 59.15 11.22
CA ALA A 646 45.57 57.95 11.13
C ALA A 646 46.40 56.66 10.99
N VAL A 647 47.52 56.71 10.25
CA VAL A 647 48.47 55.59 10.17
C VAL A 647 49.20 55.40 11.50
N ALA A 648 49.68 56.49 12.12
CA ALA A 648 50.45 56.42 13.37
C ALA A 648 49.62 56.13 14.63
N ALA A 649 48.31 56.43 14.63
CA ALA A 649 47.44 56.24 15.78
C ALA A 649 46.89 54.81 15.92
N ALA A 650 47.20 53.89 14.99
CA ALA A 650 46.76 52.50 15.07
C ALA A 650 47.26 51.83 16.37
N PRO A 651 46.38 51.16 17.16
CA PRO A 651 46.80 50.42 18.33
C PRO A 651 47.56 49.13 17.95
N PRO A 652 48.42 48.57 18.82
CA PRO A 652 49.14 47.33 18.53
C PRO A 652 48.19 46.17 18.17
N GLY A 653 48.50 45.45 17.09
CA GLY A 653 47.65 44.37 16.55
C GLY A 653 46.49 44.87 15.68
N TRP A 654 46.50 46.13 15.27
CA TRP A 654 45.53 46.75 14.38
C TRP A 654 46.22 47.67 13.36
N HIS A 655 45.65 47.79 12.17
CA HIS A 655 46.16 48.66 11.11
C HIS A 655 45.04 49.52 10.47
N LEU A 656 45.43 50.65 9.86
CA LEU A 656 44.56 51.44 9.02
C LEU A 656 44.23 50.64 7.74
N PRO A 657 42.96 50.28 7.49
CA PRO A 657 42.59 49.35 6.43
C PRO A 657 43.10 49.81 5.07
N SER A 658 43.64 48.88 4.29
CA SER A 658 43.99 49.15 2.90
C SER A 658 42.73 49.23 2.03
N ASP A 659 42.89 49.68 0.79
CA ASP A 659 41.82 49.64 -0.20
C ASP A 659 41.37 48.18 -0.46
N ALA A 660 42.29 47.20 -0.35
CA ALA A 660 42.02 45.77 -0.49
C ALA A 660 41.26 45.19 0.72
N ASP A 661 41.48 45.71 1.92
CA ASP A 661 40.71 45.30 3.10
C ASP A 661 39.24 45.68 2.95
N TRP A 662 39.00 46.90 2.50
CA TRP A 662 37.66 47.36 2.16
C TRP A 662 37.04 46.56 1.02
N THR A 663 37.81 46.17 -0.01
CA THR A 663 37.31 45.28 -1.07
C THR A 663 36.88 43.91 -0.51
N THR A 664 37.63 43.35 0.43
CA THR A 664 37.27 42.09 1.11
C THR A 664 35.95 42.21 1.86
N LEU A 665 35.80 43.27 2.67
CA LEU A 665 34.55 43.62 3.37
C LEU A 665 33.37 43.76 2.38
N THR A 666 33.52 44.55 1.31
CA THR A 666 32.44 44.76 0.34
C THR A 666 32.08 43.51 -0.44
N ASN A 667 33.06 42.64 -0.76
CA ASN A 667 32.81 41.39 -1.48
C ASN A 667 32.08 40.35 -0.60
N TYR A 668 32.42 40.28 0.70
CA TYR A 668 31.68 39.46 1.66
C TYR A 668 30.21 39.89 1.74
N LEU A 669 29.96 41.19 1.87
CA LEU A 669 28.59 41.73 1.92
C LEU A 669 27.87 41.59 0.58
N ALA A 670 28.55 41.78 -0.55
CA ALA A 670 28.00 41.51 -1.88
C ALA A 670 27.58 40.04 -2.04
N SER A 671 28.29 39.10 -1.41
CA SER A 671 27.99 37.66 -1.53
C SER A 671 26.88 37.20 -0.56
N ASN A 672 26.76 37.82 0.62
CA ASN A 672 25.87 37.33 1.69
C ASN A 672 24.67 38.25 2.00
N VAL A 673 24.67 39.51 1.56
CA VAL A 673 23.50 40.40 1.66
C VAL A 673 22.67 40.36 0.37
N PHE A 674 23.31 40.24 -0.79
CA PHE A 674 22.61 40.26 -2.08
C PHE A 674 21.73 39.02 -2.29
N LEU A 675 22.20 37.83 -1.90
CA LEU A 675 21.45 36.57 -2.04
C LEU A 675 20.18 36.55 -1.18
N SER A 676 20.25 37.07 0.05
CA SER A 676 19.09 37.17 0.95
C SER A 676 17.99 38.11 0.43
N PHE A 677 18.29 38.97 -0.56
CA PHE A 677 17.37 39.96 -1.12
C PHE A 677 17.35 39.95 -2.66
N ASN A 678 16.89 38.83 -3.22
CA ASN A 678 16.56 38.67 -4.64
C ASN A 678 15.91 39.93 -5.23
N ASN A 679 16.57 40.55 -6.22
CA ASN A 679 16.18 41.75 -6.99
C ASN A 679 16.52 43.16 -6.46
N LEU A 680 17.29 43.35 -5.38
CA LEU A 680 17.68 44.72 -4.95
C LEU A 680 18.89 45.34 -5.69
N GLY A 681 19.56 44.59 -6.57
CA GLY A 681 20.77 45.05 -7.27
C GLY A 681 22.01 45.14 -6.38
N SER A 682 23.19 45.36 -6.97
CA SER A 682 24.49 45.50 -6.25
C SER A 682 24.59 46.76 -5.38
N ASN A 683 23.49 47.49 -5.22
CA ASN A 683 23.43 48.88 -4.80
C ASN A 683 23.09 49.04 -3.31
N VAL A 684 23.17 47.98 -2.51
CA VAL A 684 22.72 47.94 -1.09
C VAL A 684 23.85 47.76 -0.06
N ILE A 685 25.09 47.54 -0.50
CA ILE A 685 26.23 47.25 0.39
C ILE A 685 26.53 48.43 1.33
N GLY A 686 26.35 49.67 0.86
CA GLY A 686 26.49 50.86 1.69
C GLY A 686 25.44 50.90 2.80
N ASP A 687 24.19 50.50 2.55
CA ASP A 687 23.17 50.40 3.60
C ASP A 687 23.50 49.32 4.62
N ALA A 688 24.04 48.18 4.18
CA ALA A 688 24.52 47.14 5.09
C ALA A 688 25.62 47.62 6.04
N LEU A 689 26.34 48.70 5.71
CA LEU A 689 27.38 49.31 6.56
C LEU A 689 26.89 50.50 7.39
N LYS A 690 25.78 51.16 7.04
CA LYS A 690 25.28 52.36 7.75
C LYS A 690 24.64 51.99 9.08
N ASP A 691 24.90 52.78 10.12
CA ASP A 691 24.18 52.70 11.39
C ASP A 691 22.70 53.11 11.23
N LYS A 692 21.79 52.30 11.77
CA LYS A 692 20.34 52.49 11.61
C LYS A 692 19.75 53.62 12.49
N SER A 693 20.48 54.08 13.51
CA SER A 693 20.06 55.15 14.42
C SER A 693 20.46 56.56 13.96
N ALA A 694 21.38 56.68 12.99
CA ALA A 694 21.85 57.97 12.52
C ALA A 694 20.79 58.70 11.68
N VAL A 695 20.41 59.88 12.19
CA VAL A 695 19.47 60.81 11.55
C VAL A 695 20.00 61.24 10.17
N ASN A 696 19.09 61.34 9.20
CA ASN A 696 19.32 61.72 7.79
C ASN A 696 19.97 60.67 6.87
N TRP A 697 20.22 59.42 7.30
CA TRP A 697 20.46 58.35 6.33
C TRP A 697 19.18 58.05 5.53
N TRP A 698 19.21 58.15 4.19
CA TRP A 698 18.35 57.30 3.37
C TRP A 698 18.93 55.89 3.40
N ILE A 699 18.15 54.96 3.97
CA ILE A 699 18.48 53.54 4.13
C ILE A 699 17.27 52.68 3.81
N ASN A 700 17.51 51.58 3.12
CA ASN A 700 16.60 50.45 3.10
C ASN A 700 16.66 49.73 4.46
N ASN A 701 15.62 49.93 5.27
CA ASN A 701 15.51 49.41 6.64
C ASN A 701 15.64 47.88 6.78
N ASN A 702 15.50 47.11 5.70
CA ASN A 702 15.65 45.65 5.67
C ASN A 702 17.12 45.19 5.63
N VAL A 703 18.01 45.99 5.02
CA VAL A 703 19.45 45.71 4.89
C VAL A 703 20.32 46.58 5.82
N ALA A 704 19.76 47.68 6.32
CA ALA A 704 20.45 48.65 7.16
C ALA A 704 21.24 47.98 8.31
N ASN A 705 22.55 48.22 8.33
CA ASN A 705 23.50 47.72 9.33
C ASN A 705 23.67 46.20 9.45
N LEU A 706 23.27 45.38 8.46
CA LEU A 706 23.47 43.92 8.53
C LEU A 706 24.95 43.48 8.65
N SER A 707 25.93 44.34 8.36
CA SER A 707 27.34 44.06 8.64
C SER A 707 27.72 44.18 10.13
N GLY A 708 26.98 44.98 10.91
CA GLY A 708 27.37 45.44 12.24
C GLY A 708 28.51 46.48 12.23
N PHE A 709 28.79 47.09 11.07
CA PHE A 709 29.81 48.14 10.95
C PHE A 709 29.38 49.45 11.63
N ASN A 710 28.08 49.73 11.79
CA ASN A 710 27.58 50.94 12.47
C ASN A 710 28.17 52.25 11.89
N GLY A 711 28.22 52.38 10.57
CA GLY A 711 28.79 53.55 9.88
C GLY A 711 27.98 54.82 10.15
N LEU A 712 28.63 55.83 10.74
CA LEU A 712 28.03 57.12 11.09
C LEU A 712 28.50 58.25 10.15
N PRO A 713 27.63 59.24 9.84
CA PRO A 713 27.97 60.34 8.94
C PRO A 713 28.75 61.45 9.68
N GLY A 714 29.99 61.16 10.06
CA GLY A 714 30.86 62.07 10.84
C GLY A 714 31.36 63.31 10.10
N GLY A 715 31.16 63.39 8.78
CA GLY A 715 31.69 64.46 7.94
C GLY A 715 33.21 64.37 7.73
N GLN A 716 33.79 65.50 7.35
CA GLN A 716 35.22 65.69 7.10
C GLN A 716 35.66 67.10 7.54
N ALA A 717 36.94 67.27 7.83
CA ALA A 717 37.55 68.59 8.03
C ALA A 717 38.79 68.79 7.12
N PHE A 718 39.14 70.04 6.83
CA PHE A 718 40.28 70.37 5.97
C PHE A 718 40.81 71.78 6.28
N PHE A 719 42.08 72.03 5.96
CA PHE A 719 42.65 73.38 6.08
C PHE A 719 42.18 74.28 4.93
N SER A 720 41.63 75.44 5.27
CA SER A 720 41.23 76.49 4.32
C SER A 720 41.40 77.86 4.96
N GLY A 721 41.96 78.83 4.24
CA GLY A 721 42.10 80.21 4.71
C GLY A 721 42.90 80.41 6.01
N GLY A 722 43.78 79.46 6.37
CA GLY A 722 44.55 79.49 7.62
C GLY A 722 43.86 78.87 8.84
N ALA A 723 42.63 78.35 8.68
CA ALA A 723 41.87 77.67 9.73
C ALA A 723 41.43 76.26 9.29
N ILE A 724 40.92 75.46 10.23
CA ILE A 724 40.26 74.19 9.92
C ILE A 724 38.78 74.47 9.63
N SER A 725 38.34 74.08 8.44
CA SER A 725 36.93 74.11 8.01
C SER A 725 36.33 72.72 8.11
N TYR A 726 35.04 72.65 8.44
CA TYR A 726 34.30 71.40 8.61
C TYR A 726 33.17 71.30 7.57
N SER A 727 32.85 70.09 7.10
CA SER A 727 31.72 69.91 6.16
C SER A 727 31.06 68.52 6.25
N THR A 728 29.82 68.45 5.75
CA THR A 728 29.07 67.20 5.45
C THR A 728 28.68 66.29 6.63
N ILE A 729 28.85 66.73 7.88
CA ILE A 729 28.28 66.03 9.06
C ILE A 729 26.78 65.75 8.86
N GLY A 730 26.32 64.57 9.29
CA GLY A 730 24.93 64.14 9.09
C GLY A 730 24.58 63.75 7.64
N THR A 731 25.50 63.88 6.68
CA THR A 731 25.24 63.54 5.26
C THR A 731 26.28 62.61 4.63
N ILE A 732 27.54 62.66 5.06
CA ILE A 732 28.60 61.76 4.58
C ILE A 732 29.39 61.24 5.76
N GLY A 733 29.68 59.93 5.75
CA GLY A 733 30.74 59.34 6.56
C GLY A 733 31.90 58.99 5.65
N ASP A 734 33.09 59.52 5.94
CA ASP A 734 34.31 59.27 5.18
C ASP A 734 35.37 58.64 6.07
N TRP A 735 35.93 57.52 5.62
CA TRP A 735 36.98 56.78 6.32
C TRP A 735 38.26 56.71 5.51
N TRP A 736 39.40 56.96 6.14
CA TRP A 736 40.71 56.79 5.51
C TRP A 736 41.00 55.32 5.16
N THR A 737 41.81 55.14 4.11
CA THR A 737 42.57 53.90 3.89
C THR A 737 44.07 54.17 4.01
N SER A 738 44.87 53.13 4.26
CA SER A 738 46.33 53.21 4.20
C SER A 738 46.89 53.24 2.77
N THR A 739 46.05 53.06 1.75
CA THR A 739 46.50 53.02 0.35
C THR A 739 46.59 54.42 -0.25
N LEU A 740 47.80 54.82 -0.65
CA LEU A 740 48.02 56.05 -1.40
C LEU A 740 47.45 55.94 -2.82
N ALA A 741 46.82 57.01 -3.29
CA ALA A 741 46.36 57.16 -4.67
C ALA A 741 47.45 57.78 -5.56
N THR A 742 48.19 58.74 -5.00
CA THR A 742 49.40 59.34 -5.56
C THR A 742 50.16 60.08 -4.45
N THR A 743 51.27 60.72 -4.75
CA THR A 743 52.02 61.53 -3.77
C THR A 743 51.13 62.65 -3.23
N GLY A 744 50.92 62.68 -1.91
CA GLY A 744 50.08 63.67 -1.22
C GLY A 744 48.57 63.38 -1.24
N TYR A 745 48.12 62.23 -1.77
CA TYR A 745 46.71 61.84 -1.81
C TYR A 745 46.52 60.37 -1.40
N ALA A 746 45.57 60.11 -0.50
CA ALA A 746 45.21 58.76 -0.07
C ALA A 746 43.77 58.42 -0.45
N TYR A 747 43.48 57.14 -0.69
CA TYR A 747 42.11 56.68 -0.93
C TYR A 747 41.29 56.75 0.36
N ASN A 748 40.02 57.10 0.21
CA ASN A 748 39.00 57.07 1.26
C ASN A 748 37.77 56.31 0.78
N ARG A 749 37.01 55.81 1.74
CA ARG A 749 35.73 55.13 1.51
C ARG A 749 34.61 55.96 2.11
N SER A 750 33.54 56.16 1.34
CA SER A 750 32.46 57.08 1.68
C SER A 750 31.11 56.37 1.73
N LEU A 751 30.32 56.62 2.78
CA LEU A 751 28.89 56.28 2.84
C LEU A 751 28.10 57.60 2.77
N LYS A 752 27.12 57.69 1.86
CA LYS A 752 26.37 58.93 1.60
C LYS A 752 24.90 58.82 1.98
N SER A 753 24.32 59.89 2.49
CA SER A 753 22.91 59.96 2.90
C SER A 753 21.93 59.75 1.75
N SER A 754 22.34 59.93 0.50
CA SER A 754 21.48 59.93 -0.69
C SER A 754 21.54 58.66 -1.55
N ASN A 755 22.40 57.69 -1.23
CA ASN A 755 22.49 56.42 -1.95
C ASN A 755 23.05 55.30 -1.05
N ALA A 756 22.92 54.06 -1.50
CA ALA A 756 23.30 52.86 -0.75
C ALA A 756 24.61 52.21 -1.26
N VAL A 757 25.51 53.02 -1.86
CA VAL A 757 26.80 52.58 -2.41
C VAL A 757 27.95 52.86 -1.43
N VAL A 758 28.95 51.98 -1.42
CA VAL A 758 30.27 52.27 -0.82
C VAL A 758 31.10 53.03 -1.85
N GLY A 759 31.11 54.36 -1.72
CA GLY A 759 31.89 55.20 -2.63
C GLY A 759 33.39 55.04 -2.39
N ARG A 760 34.17 55.08 -3.47
CA ARG A 760 35.64 55.15 -3.45
C ARG A 760 36.05 56.51 -4.00
N ALA A 761 36.82 57.26 -3.23
CA ALA A 761 37.41 58.52 -3.65
C ALA A 761 38.86 58.59 -3.14
N PHE A 762 39.56 59.67 -3.44
CA PHE A 762 40.82 60.00 -2.80
C PHE A 762 40.80 61.48 -2.38
N GLN A 763 41.42 61.77 -1.25
CA GLN A 763 41.52 63.12 -0.69
C GLN A 763 42.99 63.49 -0.45
N PRO A 764 43.33 64.79 -0.46
CA PRO A 764 44.64 65.26 -0.01
C PRO A 764 44.95 64.74 1.39
N THR A 765 46.18 64.29 1.65
CA THR A 765 46.56 63.71 2.96
C THR A 765 46.49 64.70 4.13
N ASN A 766 46.30 66.00 3.87
CA ASN A 766 46.08 67.05 4.87
C ASN A 766 44.59 67.25 5.27
N PHE A 767 43.66 66.50 4.67
CA PHE A 767 42.28 66.40 5.16
C PHE A 767 42.21 65.58 6.45
N PHE A 768 41.14 65.73 7.21
CA PHE A 768 40.83 64.98 8.41
C PHE A 768 39.55 64.18 8.18
N LEU A 769 39.67 62.84 8.15
CA LEU A 769 38.55 61.92 7.96
C LEU A 769 38.43 60.97 9.16
N SER A 770 37.30 60.27 9.28
CA SER A 770 37.10 59.27 10.34
C SER A 770 38.04 58.07 10.14
N VAL A 771 38.27 57.31 11.21
CA VAL A 771 39.11 56.12 11.18
C VAL A 771 38.40 54.94 11.83
N ARG A 772 38.57 53.76 11.25
CA ARG A 772 38.26 52.45 11.82
C ARG A 772 39.41 51.53 11.47
N TYR A 773 39.90 50.77 12.43
CA TYR A 773 40.97 49.82 12.18
C TYR A 773 40.45 48.41 11.91
N VAL A 774 41.27 47.66 11.19
CA VAL A 774 41.15 46.22 11.00
C VAL A 774 42.24 45.56 11.82
N LYS A 775 41.94 44.39 12.39
CA LYS A 775 42.90 43.62 13.18
C LYS A 775 43.89 42.89 12.27
N ASP A 776 45.15 42.84 12.69
CA ASP A 776 46.25 42.14 12.00
C ASP A 776 46.06 40.60 11.95
#